data_AF-A0A1V6GB20-F1
#
_entry.id   AF-A0A1V6GB20-F1
#
_cell.length_a   1.000
_cell.length_b   1.000
_cell.length_c   1.000
_cell.angle_alpha   90.00
_cell.angle_beta   90.00
_cell.angle_gamma   90.00
#
_symmetry.space_group_name_H-M   'P 1'
#
loop_
_entity.id
_entity.type
_entity.pdbx_description
1 polymer ?
#
loop_
_entity_poly.entity_id
_entity_poly.type
_entity_poly.pdbx_seq_one_letter_code
_entity_poly.pdbx_strand_id
1 'polypeptide(L)'
;MPILEPCDFVGEVVCGGGNVFVFHQATAGDSNNTVTVQNNTTLGLYPTGYPTEPTTAFVKTLIGTGTGNTLYIPALQAMEVDRVEGAITVNGAGTLRVGMLAAGATLNAVHQLTVTVDAVEPGAAVRLSNTASLALGSGTVLDALYLNAGAFAVSGAATVTQLSGPGSLVKDGPEAMHIVFSSAAGGMRVEAGKLTVAAPDPAGVLGSRPALWLDAAAPGVFTQYQSYVFTNTFMVIQRWNDCRPGAPYYGINTRGDNNYQVYPYVMTNNQNGLPVVSMGSYQTYLSAEYGSRLEARRLPLSTNLTPQHVVMMFGSQNGGGAAAVGGDWNLRRAGSTASDYRNPATPILAALYPAWTNGVAVTATNTGFNGGYQILTLNTQGKTVNALGWRSDYQTAGGQNYGEVLVYTNALSDLERMTAEAYLAEKWALTYANAHVPSATVATGAELEIGRGFTVGQLYGEGTVRLADSSAFTPGGLFRGTLQLSGGTLRVADLPAPPGPEAVPAAGRSAWFDPSQTNRVVLGAAYTPTRPLAVTGLLDRESDGLYLLGTCSGTNTTQVDRRPWLAAAAGPRGETLHWLDYQNIYDESRGNTLRMMRDLSKLGTEYTQNAVTNVRTGFIVLDSSRGGGVPITYNVYADQVIRRDGQSYAAPIWGSGTTNIVRDAPTWLDGQPVNGASNGFRATEELLSFQADGVFQAGYFGFFGGDNPATPNRERLGEIILFESALDDAAHADIEAYLMSKWLGKARDGYMDFSGASVDGNGTVAATTPDRLPAFAETFSGTVTLSTDTFDLTLGTNALGQATVSPSLAIPGTLAVAAGGTVNLTFAARLPAGLYPLITCGAFAGEGFADWTLAVSGDVPVGDVTLVQSAGTLSARIASVGTLLFLQ
;
A
#
# COMPACT_ATOMS: atom_id res chain seq x y z
N MET A 1 -39.38 15.17 23.38
CA MET A 1 -40.79 14.91 23.06
C MET A 1 -40.83 14.61 21.57
N PRO A 2 -41.18 13.39 21.13
CA PRO A 2 -41.24 13.09 19.70
C PRO A 2 -42.39 13.90 19.08
N ILE A 3 -42.06 14.80 18.16
CA ILE A 3 -43.06 15.44 17.31
C ILE A 3 -43.41 14.39 16.25
N LEU A 4 -44.63 13.88 16.29
CA LEU A 4 -45.19 12.98 15.29
C LEU A 4 -45.77 13.85 14.17
N GLU A 5 -45.07 14.02 13.06
CA GLU A 5 -45.62 14.74 11.92
C GLU A 5 -46.48 13.82 11.03
N PRO A 6 -47.74 14.20 10.72
CA PRO A 6 -48.54 13.54 9.68
C PRO A 6 -47.97 13.83 8.27
N CYS A 7 -48.01 12.82 7.40
CA CYS A 7 -47.56 12.79 6.00
C CYS A 7 -48.22 13.78 5.02
N ASP A 8 -49.06 14.70 5.49
CA ASP A 8 -49.82 15.60 4.62
C ASP A 8 -49.15 16.99 4.47
N PHE A 9 -48.02 17.21 5.15
CA PHE A 9 -47.27 18.46 5.06
C PHE A 9 -46.33 18.46 3.86
N VAL A 10 -46.49 19.47 2.99
CA VAL A 10 -45.57 19.80 1.88
C VAL A 10 -44.96 21.16 2.19
N GLY A 11 -43.69 21.21 2.57
CA GLY A 11 -43.02 22.46 2.95
C GLY A 11 -41.59 22.29 3.48
N GLU A 12 -41.04 23.36 4.03
CA GLU A 12 -39.73 23.38 4.68
C GLU A 12 -39.86 22.94 6.15
N VAL A 13 -39.11 21.91 6.55
CA VAL A 13 -39.01 21.41 7.91
C VAL A 13 -37.62 21.73 8.44
N VAL A 14 -37.52 22.51 9.52
CA VAL A 14 -36.23 22.86 10.13
C VAL A 14 -36.07 22.16 11.47
N CYS A 15 -35.18 21.18 11.50
CA CYS A 15 -34.81 20.39 12.68
C CYS A 15 -33.59 21.03 13.35
N GLY A 16 -33.79 21.71 14.49
CA GLY A 16 -32.72 22.42 15.20
C GLY A 16 -32.78 22.32 16.72
N GLY A 17 -31.71 22.78 17.38
CA GLY A 17 -31.65 22.96 18.84
C GLY A 17 -31.12 21.77 19.65
N GLY A 18 -30.39 20.82 19.02
CA GLY A 18 -29.81 19.67 19.71
C GLY A 18 -30.82 18.58 20.12
N ASN A 19 -32.00 18.59 19.47
CA ASN A 19 -33.08 17.64 19.75
C ASN A 19 -33.02 16.40 18.84
N VAL A 20 -33.83 15.39 19.16
CA VAL A 20 -34.06 14.21 18.29
C VAL A 20 -35.43 14.34 17.63
N PHE A 21 -35.45 14.37 16.29
CA PHE A 21 -36.66 14.37 15.47
C PHE A 21 -36.86 12.99 14.85
N VAL A 22 -38.09 12.49 14.77
CA VAL A 22 -38.36 11.11 14.37
C VAL A 22 -39.50 11.03 13.35
N PHE A 23 -39.25 10.43 12.18
CA PHE A 23 -40.31 10.07 11.24
C PHE A 23 -40.99 8.75 11.66
N HIS A 24 -42.32 8.71 11.61
CA HIS A 24 -43.12 7.56 12.02
C HIS A 24 -43.59 6.71 10.81
N GLN A 25 -43.76 5.38 10.99
CA GLN A 25 -44.08 4.43 9.91
C GLN A 25 -45.31 4.78 9.09
N ALA A 26 -46.35 5.24 9.78
CA ALA A 26 -47.65 5.54 9.20
C ALA A 26 -47.63 6.74 8.23
N THR A 27 -46.50 7.47 8.17
CA THR A 27 -46.38 8.77 7.50
C THR A 27 -45.18 8.83 6.53
N ALA A 28 -44.59 7.69 6.16
CA ALA A 28 -43.34 7.60 5.40
C ALA A 28 -43.51 7.56 3.86
N GLY A 29 -44.74 7.51 3.35
CA GLY A 29 -45.02 7.48 1.90
C GLY A 29 -45.06 8.88 1.31
N ASP A 30 -44.06 9.22 0.48
CA ASP A 30 -44.00 10.37 -0.44
C ASP A 30 -43.96 11.78 0.18
N SER A 31 -42.98 12.05 1.06
CA SER A 31 -42.76 13.41 1.54
C SER A 31 -42.00 14.28 0.52
N ASN A 32 -42.70 15.20 -0.16
CA ASN A 32 -42.11 16.19 -1.10
C ASN A 32 -41.39 17.35 -0.36
N ASN A 33 -40.80 17.07 0.80
CA ASN A 33 -40.35 18.04 1.78
C ASN A 33 -38.87 18.39 1.64
N THR A 34 -38.54 19.63 1.98
CA THR A 34 -37.16 20.06 2.24
C THR A 34 -36.92 20.01 3.75
N VAL A 35 -35.99 19.17 4.19
CA VAL A 35 -35.66 18.98 5.60
C VAL A 35 -34.27 19.55 5.88
N THR A 36 -34.20 20.56 6.72
CA THR A 36 -32.95 21.21 7.13
C THR A 36 -32.57 20.76 8.54
N VAL A 37 -31.44 20.06 8.69
CA VAL A 37 -30.90 19.63 9.97
C VAL A 37 -29.79 20.59 10.41
N GLN A 38 -29.90 21.11 11.63
CA GLN A 38 -29.02 22.17 12.14
C GLN A 38 -28.46 21.84 13.52
N ASN A 39 -27.20 22.23 13.77
CA ASN A 39 -26.59 22.37 15.09
C ASN A 39 -26.77 21.15 16.02
N ASN A 40 -25.97 20.09 15.81
CA ASN A 40 -25.96 18.88 16.65
C ASN A 40 -27.34 18.18 16.80
N THR A 41 -28.21 18.32 15.80
CA THR A 41 -29.54 17.69 15.80
C THR A 41 -29.48 16.31 15.17
N THR A 42 -30.23 15.36 15.74
CA THR A 42 -30.39 14.02 15.19
C THR A 42 -31.78 13.86 14.59
N LEU A 43 -31.83 13.52 13.32
CA LEU A 43 -33.02 13.05 12.63
C LEU A 43 -32.99 11.51 12.62
N GLY A 44 -34.01 10.85 13.13
CA GLY A 44 -34.09 9.39 13.17
C GLY A 44 -35.33 8.85 12.46
N LEU A 45 -35.25 7.60 12.02
CA LEU A 45 -36.43 6.82 11.67
C LEU A 45 -36.86 5.99 12.90
N TYR A 46 -38.13 6.12 13.32
CA TYR A 46 -38.84 5.38 14.39
C TYR A 46 -38.50 5.63 15.88
N PRO A 47 -39.51 5.62 16.79
CA PRO A 47 -39.29 5.53 18.24
C PRO A 47 -39.13 4.07 18.73
N THR A 48 -38.54 3.91 19.92
CA THR A 48 -38.20 2.63 20.59
C THR A 48 -39.35 1.61 20.62
N GLY A 49 -39.15 0.43 20.00
CA GLY A 49 -40.00 -0.75 20.23
C GLY A 49 -40.19 -1.73 19.06
N TYR A 50 -39.81 -1.40 17.82
CA TYR A 50 -40.08 -2.27 16.66
C TYR A 50 -38.85 -2.45 15.73
N PRO A 51 -38.32 -3.69 15.62
CA PRO A 51 -37.38 -4.09 14.58
C PRO A 51 -37.80 -5.39 13.88
N THR A 52 -38.88 -5.40 13.08
CA THR A 52 -39.29 -6.64 12.36
C THR A 52 -39.64 -6.48 10.88
N GLU A 53 -40.09 -5.32 10.40
CA GLU A 53 -40.55 -5.16 9.00
C GLU A 53 -39.69 -4.17 8.22
N PRO A 54 -39.29 -4.50 6.97
CA PRO A 54 -38.66 -3.56 6.06
C PRO A 54 -39.56 -2.35 5.80
N THR A 55 -39.02 -1.13 5.88
CA THR A 55 -39.77 0.08 5.46
C THR A 55 -38.83 1.10 4.84
N THR A 56 -39.36 1.87 3.88
CA THR A 56 -38.64 2.93 3.16
C THR A 56 -39.29 4.27 3.47
N ALA A 57 -38.47 5.27 3.82
CA ALA A 57 -38.89 6.67 3.94
C ALA A 57 -38.33 7.50 2.78
N PHE A 58 -39.08 8.50 2.33
CA PHE A 58 -38.67 9.38 1.23
C PHE A 58 -38.58 10.85 1.69
N VAL A 59 -37.51 11.54 1.28
CA VAL A 59 -37.31 12.99 1.45
C VAL A 59 -36.89 13.61 0.12
N LYS A 60 -37.49 14.72 -0.29
CA LYS A 60 -37.05 15.41 -1.51
C LYS A 60 -35.67 16.04 -1.35
N THR A 61 -35.51 16.93 -0.38
CA THR A 61 -34.23 17.61 -0.16
C THR A 61 -33.83 17.52 1.29
N LEU A 62 -32.60 17.06 1.57
CA LEU A 62 -32.02 17.00 2.91
C LEU A 62 -30.83 17.94 2.99
N ILE A 63 -30.91 18.95 3.86
CA ILE A 63 -29.88 19.99 3.98
C ILE A 63 -29.22 19.89 5.36
N GLY A 64 -27.93 19.61 5.40
CA GLY A 64 -27.13 19.66 6.63
C GLY A 64 -26.44 21.01 6.78
N THR A 65 -26.83 21.82 7.78
CA THR A 65 -26.22 23.14 8.04
C THR A 65 -25.56 23.19 9.41
N GLY A 66 -24.33 23.71 9.50
CA GLY A 66 -23.54 23.68 10.74
C GLY A 66 -22.84 22.34 10.99
N THR A 67 -22.49 22.04 12.24
CA THR A 67 -21.70 20.86 12.63
C THR A 67 -22.52 19.87 13.47
N GLY A 68 -22.14 18.59 13.43
CA GLY A 68 -22.71 17.52 14.27
C GLY A 68 -24.09 17.01 13.86
N ASN A 69 -24.60 17.37 12.68
CA ASN A 69 -25.90 16.92 12.18
C ASN A 69 -25.88 15.42 11.87
N THR A 70 -26.85 14.68 12.41
CA THR A 70 -26.92 13.22 12.26
C THR A 70 -28.27 12.78 11.71
N LEU A 71 -28.25 11.86 10.75
CA LEU A 71 -29.39 11.04 10.32
C LEU A 71 -29.17 9.61 10.82
N TYR A 72 -30.13 9.03 11.52
CA TYR A 72 -30.06 7.66 12.02
C TYR A 72 -31.00 6.72 11.23
N ILE A 73 -30.42 5.69 10.61
CA ILE A 73 -31.13 4.67 9.82
C ILE A 73 -30.86 3.28 10.44
N PRO A 74 -31.81 2.71 11.21
CA PRO A 74 -31.62 1.41 11.85
C PRO A 74 -31.64 0.26 10.81
N ALA A 75 -31.23 -0.93 11.27
CA ALA A 75 -31.27 -2.14 10.43
C ALA A 75 -32.68 -2.40 9.86
N LEU A 76 -32.73 -3.03 8.68
CA LEU A 76 -33.94 -3.31 7.90
C LEU A 76 -34.70 -2.08 7.37
N GLN A 77 -34.25 -0.85 7.66
CA GLN A 77 -34.88 0.37 7.17
C GLN A 77 -34.10 0.98 5.99
N ALA A 78 -34.81 1.66 5.10
CA ALA A 78 -34.25 2.42 4.00
C ALA A 78 -34.70 3.89 4.03
N MET A 79 -33.83 4.79 3.59
CA MET A 79 -34.18 6.17 3.27
C MET A 79 -33.79 6.49 1.84
N GLU A 80 -34.71 7.06 1.07
CA GLU A 80 -34.45 7.65 -0.24
C GLU A 80 -34.49 9.17 -0.13
N VAL A 81 -33.46 9.83 -0.68
CA VAL A 81 -33.35 11.28 -0.71
C VAL A 81 -33.07 11.75 -2.13
N ASP A 82 -33.93 12.57 -2.75
CA ASP A 82 -33.66 13.03 -4.12
C ASP A 82 -32.41 13.91 -4.18
N ARG A 83 -32.22 14.81 -3.20
CA ARG A 83 -31.08 15.74 -3.15
C ARG A 83 -30.53 15.91 -1.74
N VAL A 84 -29.22 15.75 -1.56
CA VAL A 84 -28.52 16.05 -0.31
C VAL A 84 -27.63 17.29 -0.48
N GLU A 85 -27.78 18.27 0.41
CA GLU A 85 -27.01 19.51 0.43
C GLU A 85 -26.29 19.70 1.78
N GLY A 86 -25.20 20.47 1.75
CA GLY A 86 -24.43 20.78 2.96
C GLY A 86 -23.74 19.55 3.57
N ALA A 87 -23.56 19.52 4.88
CA ALA A 87 -22.81 18.47 5.57
C ALA A 87 -23.69 17.66 6.54
N ILE A 88 -23.74 16.34 6.35
CA ILE A 88 -24.53 15.44 7.18
C ILE A 88 -23.76 14.16 7.53
N THR A 89 -23.97 13.65 8.74
CA THR A 89 -23.52 12.32 9.16
C THR A 89 -24.69 11.36 9.13
N VAL A 90 -24.53 10.19 8.55
CA VAL A 90 -25.54 9.14 8.52
C VAL A 90 -25.01 7.92 9.25
N ASN A 91 -25.79 7.49 10.24
CA ASN A 91 -25.40 6.49 11.22
C ASN A 91 -26.42 5.35 11.21
N GLY A 92 -25.95 4.11 11.13
CA GLY A 92 -26.76 2.94 11.47
C GLY A 92 -26.40 1.71 10.66
N ALA A 93 -27.39 0.85 10.42
CA ALA A 93 -27.21 -0.43 9.73
C ALA A 93 -28.25 -0.66 8.63
N GLY A 94 -29.02 0.37 8.27
CA GLY A 94 -29.97 0.34 7.16
C GLY A 94 -29.34 0.79 5.84
N THR A 95 -30.19 1.25 4.94
CA THR A 95 -29.82 1.70 3.58
C THR A 95 -30.15 3.17 3.38
N LEU A 96 -29.25 3.91 2.73
CA LEU A 96 -29.51 5.26 2.22
C LEU A 96 -29.32 5.27 0.71
N ARG A 97 -30.30 5.80 -0.03
CA ARG A 97 -30.16 6.10 -1.45
C ARG A 97 -30.29 7.60 -1.66
N VAL A 98 -29.32 8.18 -2.36
CA VAL A 98 -29.24 9.60 -2.68
C VAL A 98 -29.35 9.75 -4.19
N GLY A 99 -30.37 10.43 -4.69
CA GLY A 99 -30.51 10.74 -6.11
C GLY A 99 -29.41 11.68 -6.60
N MET A 100 -29.12 12.74 -5.85
CA MET A 100 -28.10 13.73 -6.18
C MET A 100 -27.39 14.26 -4.94
N LEU A 101 -26.06 14.11 -4.90
CA LEU A 101 -25.21 14.79 -3.93
C LEU A 101 -24.81 16.16 -4.50
N ALA A 102 -25.29 17.23 -3.87
CA ALA A 102 -25.16 18.59 -4.39
C ALA A 102 -23.73 19.15 -4.32
N ALA A 103 -23.49 20.25 -5.04
CA ALA A 103 -22.18 20.89 -5.11
C ALA A 103 -21.65 21.24 -3.71
N GLY A 104 -20.42 20.81 -3.41
CA GLY A 104 -19.79 21.02 -2.11
C GLY A 104 -20.40 20.25 -0.93
N ALA A 105 -21.38 19.36 -1.16
CA ALA A 105 -22.00 18.60 -0.08
C ALA A 105 -21.06 17.50 0.45
N THR A 106 -21.10 17.26 1.76
CA THR A 106 -20.33 16.21 2.44
C THR A 106 -21.25 15.20 3.10
N LEU A 107 -21.15 13.93 2.70
CA LEU A 107 -21.87 12.81 3.31
C LEU A 107 -20.92 11.94 4.14
N ASN A 108 -21.13 11.83 5.45
CA ASN A 108 -20.35 10.95 6.31
C ASN A 108 -21.13 9.69 6.68
N ALA A 109 -20.80 8.54 6.11
CA ALA A 109 -21.43 7.25 6.42
C ALA A 109 -20.66 6.50 7.52
N VAL A 110 -21.39 5.96 8.50
CA VAL A 110 -20.83 5.35 9.70
C VAL A 110 -21.55 4.04 10.04
N HIS A 111 -20.80 3.09 10.61
CA HIS A 111 -21.26 1.73 11.02
C HIS A 111 -21.49 0.80 9.82
N GLN A 112 -22.61 0.06 9.77
CA GLN A 112 -22.90 -0.96 8.74
C GLN A 112 -23.85 -0.40 7.67
N LEU A 113 -23.86 0.92 7.49
CA LEU A 113 -24.74 1.59 6.55
C LEU A 113 -24.37 1.25 5.10
N THR A 114 -25.37 0.90 4.29
CA THR A 114 -25.21 0.79 2.83
C THR A 114 -25.67 2.07 2.18
N VAL A 115 -24.80 2.71 1.40
CA VAL A 115 -25.11 3.98 0.73
C VAL A 115 -25.08 3.81 -0.79
N THR A 116 -26.08 4.36 -1.48
CA THR A 116 -26.08 4.51 -2.94
C THR A 116 -26.20 5.98 -3.29
N VAL A 117 -25.37 6.47 -4.21
CA VAL A 117 -25.42 7.85 -4.74
C VAL A 117 -25.51 7.81 -6.25
N ASP A 118 -26.65 8.20 -6.81
CA ASP A 118 -26.94 8.06 -8.24
C ASP A 118 -26.25 9.15 -9.09
N ALA A 119 -26.16 10.39 -8.58
CA ALA A 119 -25.52 11.52 -9.25
C ALA A 119 -24.73 12.42 -8.28
N VAL A 120 -23.70 13.11 -8.80
CA VAL A 120 -22.80 13.96 -8.01
C VAL A 120 -22.53 15.28 -8.74
N GLU A 121 -22.64 16.40 -8.04
CA GLU A 121 -22.26 17.74 -8.51
C GLU A 121 -20.82 18.11 -8.05
N PRO A 122 -20.16 19.11 -8.68
CA PRO A 122 -18.76 19.46 -8.40
C PRO A 122 -18.46 19.78 -6.92
N GLY A 123 -17.33 19.29 -6.41
CA GLY A 123 -16.85 19.55 -5.04
C GLY A 123 -17.55 18.72 -3.95
N ALA A 124 -18.45 17.81 -4.32
CA ALA A 124 -19.08 16.90 -3.37
C ALA A 124 -18.12 15.80 -2.87
N ALA A 125 -18.30 15.38 -1.62
CA ALA A 125 -17.42 14.43 -0.94
C ALA A 125 -18.19 13.38 -0.12
N VAL A 126 -17.61 12.19 -0.03
CA VAL A 126 -18.11 11.10 0.83
C VAL A 126 -17.01 10.66 1.80
N ARG A 127 -17.37 10.41 3.06
CA ARG A 127 -16.49 9.84 4.08
C ARG A 127 -17.08 8.55 4.62
N LEU A 128 -16.30 7.47 4.58
CA LEU A 128 -16.71 6.16 5.11
C LEU A 128 -15.98 5.85 6.42
N SER A 129 -16.71 5.25 7.37
CA SER A 129 -16.20 4.89 8.69
C SER A 129 -16.76 3.53 9.14
N ASN A 130 -15.98 2.81 9.94
CA ASN A 130 -16.31 1.44 10.39
C ASN A 130 -16.43 0.47 9.21
N THR A 131 -17.63 0.03 8.86
CA THR A 131 -17.90 -1.01 7.86
C THR A 131 -18.95 -0.56 6.85
N ALA A 132 -19.06 0.74 6.60
CA ALA A 132 -20.04 1.30 5.66
C ALA A 132 -19.64 0.96 4.22
N SER A 133 -20.61 0.84 3.33
CA SER A 133 -20.37 0.60 1.90
C SER A 133 -20.97 1.70 1.03
N LEU A 134 -20.42 1.88 -0.17
CA LEU A 134 -20.82 2.92 -1.11
C LEU A 134 -20.97 2.37 -2.53
N ALA A 135 -22.14 2.53 -3.13
CA ALA A 135 -22.36 2.31 -4.55
C ALA A 135 -22.54 3.66 -5.25
N LEU A 136 -21.78 3.89 -6.32
CA LEU A 136 -21.84 5.11 -7.12
C LEU A 136 -22.56 4.87 -8.46
N GLY A 137 -23.43 5.78 -8.84
CA GLY A 137 -24.15 5.75 -10.10
C GLY A 137 -23.21 5.88 -11.30
N SER A 138 -23.67 5.42 -12.46
CA SER A 138 -22.88 5.41 -13.69
C SER A 138 -22.53 6.82 -14.17
N GLY A 139 -21.27 7.05 -14.52
CA GLY A 139 -20.77 8.32 -15.04
C GLY A 139 -20.56 9.40 -13.98
N THR A 140 -20.68 9.07 -12.69
CA THR A 140 -20.47 10.03 -11.61
C THR A 140 -18.99 10.39 -11.43
N VAL A 141 -18.74 11.65 -11.04
CA VAL A 141 -17.41 12.15 -10.68
C VAL A 141 -17.47 12.67 -9.26
N LEU A 142 -16.98 11.88 -8.31
CA LEU A 142 -16.88 12.26 -6.91
C LEU A 142 -15.55 12.97 -6.66
N ASP A 143 -15.60 14.17 -6.07
CA ASP A 143 -14.39 14.98 -5.89
C ASP A 143 -13.47 14.39 -4.82
N ALA A 144 -14.04 13.93 -3.70
CA ALA A 144 -13.27 13.30 -2.64
C ALA A 144 -13.98 12.10 -2.01
N LEU A 145 -13.23 11.01 -1.84
CA LEU A 145 -13.59 9.86 -1.02
C LEU A 145 -12.57 9.70 0.10
N TYR A 146 -13.03 9.85 1.35
CA TYR A 146 -12.19 9.65 2.53
C TYR A 146 -12.54 8.34 3.23
N LEU A 147 -11.55 7.47 3.44
CA LEU A 147 -11.71 6.21 4.14
C LEU A 147 -11.02 6.30 5.51
N ASN A 148 -11.78 6.21 6.61
CA ASN A 148 -11.21 6.02 7.94
C ASN A 148 -10.53 4.65 8.07
N ALA A 149 -9.94 4.31 9.22
CA ALA A 149 -9.30 3.02 9.39
C ALA A 149 -10.32 1.87 9.22
N GLY A 150 -9.96 0.88 8.40
CA GLY A 150 -10.83 -0.24 8.01
C GLY A 150 -10.77 -0.52 6.50
N ALA A 151 -11.56 -1.49 6.04
CA ALA A 151 -11.72 -1.83 4.63
C ALA A 151 -13.16 -1.52 4.18
N PHE A 152 -13.31 -0.83 3.04
CA PHE A 152 -14.60 -0.28 2.61
C PHE A 152 -14.96 -0.75 1.21
N ALA A 153 -16.10 -1.43 1.09
CA ALA A 153 -16.66 -1.86 -0.18
C ALA A 153 -17.19 -0.65 -0.96
N VAL A 154 -16.70 -0.48 -2.19
CA VAL A 154 -17.14 0.58 -3.11
C VAL A 154 -17.36 0.01 -4.51
N SER A 155 -18.55 0.25 -5.08
CA SER A 155 -18.96 -0.24 -6.39
C SER A 155 -19.40 0.89 -7.33
N GLY A 156 -19.57 0.52 -8.61
CA GLY A 156 -20.18 1.37 -9.61
C GLY A 156 -19.22 1.91 -10.66
N ALA A 157 -19.80 2.43 -11.74
CA ALA A 157 -19.06 2.99 -12.87
C ALA A 157 -18.78 4.48 -12.64
N ALA A 158 -17.78 4.80 -11.83
CA ALA A 158 -17.52 6.16 -11.36
C ALA A 158 -16.05 6.57 -11.45
N THR A 159 -15.81 7.89 -11.42
CA THR A 159 -14.50 8.49 -11.19
C THR A 159 -14.44 9.09 -9.79
N VAL A 160 -13.39 8.80 -9.04
CA VAL A 160 -13.06 9.48 -7.78
C VAL A 160 -11.81 10.33 -8.03
N THR A 161 -11.94 11.65 -7.91
CA THR A 161 -10.82 12.57 -8.14
C THR A 161 -9.74 12.40 -7.09
N GLN A 162 -10.11 12.30 -5.81
CA GLN A 162 -9.14 12.05 -4.72
C GLN A 162 -9.63 10.99 -3.74
N LEU A 163 -8.90 9.88 -3.65
CA LEU A 163 -9.04 8.89 -2.59
C LEU A 163 -8.02 9.18 -1.48
N SER A 164 -8.46 9.23 -0.23
CA SER A 164 -7.58 9.55 0.91
C SER A 164 -7.99 8.86 2.21
N GLY A 165 -7.13 8.97 3.23
CA GLY A 165 -7.38 8.46 4.58
C GLY A 165 -6.62 7.17 4.90
N PRO A 166 -6.66 6.70 6.16
CA PRO A 166 -5.92 5.52 6.58
C PRO A 166 -6.54 4.17 6.14
N GLY A 167 -7.76 4.16 5.61
CA GLY A 167 -8.46 2.95 5.19
C GLY A 167 -8.04 2.37 3.84
N SER A 168 -8.52 1.16 3.58
CA SER A 168 -8.35 0.43 2.32
C SER A 168 -9.61 0.50 1.47
N LEU A 169 -9.45 0.75 0.17
CA LEU A 169 -10.54 0.64 -0.81
C LEU A 169 -10.73 -0.83 -1.20
N VAL A 170 -11.95 -1.34 -1.13
CA VAL A 170 -12.33 -2.64 -1.71
C VAL A 170 -13.27 -2.36 -2.88
N LYS A 171 -12.73 -2.39 -4.11
CA LYS A 171 -13.53 -2.26 -5.33
C LYS A 171 -14.32 -3.55 -5.56
N ASP A 172 -15.63 -3.46 -5.38
CA ASP A 172 -16.58 -4.53 -5.68
C ASP A 172 -17.46 -4.18 -6.89
N GLY A 173 -18.20 -5.16 -7.40
CA GLY A 173 -19.04 -5.01 -8.58
C GLY A 173 -18.29 -5.12 -9.93
N PRO A 174 -18.99 -5.51 -11.01
CA PRO A 174 -18.39 -5.79 -12.31
C PRO A 174 -17.96 -4.53 -13.09
N GLU A 175 -18.40 -3.34 -12.69
CA GLU A 175 -18.17 -2.09 -13.40
C GLU A 175 -16.72 -1.61 -13.30
N ALA A 176 -16.32 -0.73 -14.24
CA ALA A 176 -15.04 -0.06 -14.22
C ALA A 176 -15.09 1.20 -13.34
N MET A 177 -14.12 1.36 -12.44
CA MET A 177 -13.94 2.55 -11.60
C MET A 177 -12.58 3.19 -11.89
N HIS A 178 -12.52 4.52 -11.84
CA HIS A 178 -11.30 5.29 -12.05
C HIS A 178 -10.95 6.13 -10.83
N ILE A 179 -9.72 6.02 -10.33
CA ILE A 179 -9.18 6.85 -9.26
C ILE A 179 -8.10 7.76 -9.86
N VAL A 180 -8.30 9.07 -9.79
CA VAL A 180 -7.38 10.03 -10.41
C VAL A 180 -6.15 10.28 -9.54
N PHE A 181 -6.36 10.44 -8.23
CA PHE A 181 -5.30 10.56 -7.23
C PHE A 181 -5.63 9.72 -6.00
N SER A 182 -4.62 9.11 -5.41
CA SER A 182 -4.74 8.35 -4.17
C SER A 182 -3.61 8.66 -3.21
N SER A 183 -3.99 9.01 -1.98
CA SER A 183 -3.12 9.03 -0.80
C SER A 183 -3.65 8.12 0.31
N ALA A 184 -4.53 7.18 -0.03
CA ALA A 184 -5.06 6.21 0.92
C ALA A 184 -3.95 5.27 1.41
N ALA A 185 -3.69 5.31 2.72
CA ALA A 185 -2.59 4.57 3.33
C ALA A 185 -2.90 3.08 3.51
N GLY A 186 -4.17 2.68 3.48
CA GLY A 186 -4.58 1.28 3.65
C GLY A 186 -4.45 0.43 2.38
N GLY A 187 -4.12 1.02 1.22
CA GLY A 187 -4.02 0.30 -0.04
C GLY A 187 -5.37 0.02 -0.71
N MET A 188 -5.36 -0.89 -1.69
CA MET A 188 -6.51 -1.19 -2.54
C MET A 188 -6.69 -2.71 -2.72
N ARG A 189 -7.94 -3.14 -2.84
CA ARG A 189 -8.31 -4.51 -3.22
C ARG A 189 -9.32 -4.45 -4.36
N VAL A 190 -9.07 -5.16 -5.45
CA VAL A 190 -10.00 -5.28 -6.58
C VAL A 190 -10.57 -6.69 -6.55
N GLU A 191 -11.82 -6.80 -6.13
CA GLU A 191 -12.53 -8.09 -6.02
C GLU A 191 -13.23 -8.46 -7.32
N ALA A 192 -13.73 -7.46 -8.04
CA ALA A 192 -14.45 -7.64 -9.29
C ALA A 192 -14.33 -6.43 -10.22
N GLY A 193 -14.48 -6.69 -11.52
CA GLY A 193 -14.44 -5.65 -12.55
C GLY A 193 -13.04 -5.07 -12.73
N LYS A 194 -12.99 -3.78 -13.05
CA LYS A 194 -11.76 -3.05 -13.36
C LYS A 194 -11.59 -1.84 -12.46
N LEU A 195 -10.40 -1.64 -11.94
CA LEU A 195 -9.96 -0.41 -11.29
C LEU A 195 -8.83 0.21 -12.09
N THR A 196 -8.95 1.48 -12.47
CA THR A 196 -7.85 2.23 -13.08
C THR A 196 -7.37 3.28 -12.08
N VAL A 197 -6.06 3.35 -11.86
CA VAL A 197 -5.41 4.40 -11.06
C VAL A 197 -4.47 5.19 -11.98
N ALA A 198 -4.83 6.42 -12.31
CA ALA A 198 -4.06 7.20 -13.30
C ALA A 198 -4.18 8.70 -13.06
N ALA A 199 -3.02 9.38 -13.04
CA ALA A 199 -3.00 10.83 -13.01
C ALA A 199 -3.46 11.38 -14.37
N PRO A 200 -4.06 12.57 -14.44
CA PRO A 200 -4.45 13.18 -15.70
C PRO A 200 -3.23 13.49 -16.58
N ASP A 201 -3.44 13.60 -17.89
CA ASP A 201 -2.42 14.12 -18.80
C ASP A 201 -2.03 15.55 -18.38
N PRO A 202 -0.73 15.82 -18.13
CA PRO A 202 -0.27 17.14 -17.73
C PRO A 202 -0.36 18.20 -18.83
N ALA A 203 -0.66 17.85 -20.09
CA ALA A 203 -0.82 18.81 -21.18
C ALA A 203 -1.79 19.95 -20.83
N GLY A 204 -2.86 19.65 -20.08
CA GLY A 204 -3.84 20.64 -19.64
C GLY A 204 -3.32 21.64 -18.60
N VAL A 205 -2.22 21.35 -17.91
CA VAL A 205 -1.57 22.25 -16.92
C VAL A 205 -0.24 22.79 -17.40
N LEU A 206 0.32 22.21 -18.46
CA LEU A 206 1.53 22.65 -19.12
C LEU A 206 1.22 23.48 -20.39
N GLY A 207 2.18 23.57 -21.30
CA GLY A 207 2.02 24.29 -22.56
C GLY A 207 1.86 25.79 -22.35
N SER A 208 0.74 26.37 -22.79
CA SER A 208 0.51 27.82 -22.68
C SER A 208 0.00 28.28 -21.31
N ARG A 209 -0.33 27.36 -20.38
CA ARG A 209 -0.92 27.72 -19.09
C ARG A 209 0.02 28.43 -18.10
N PRO A 210 1.27 27.96 -17.87
CA PRO A 210 2.22 28.71 -17.06
C PRO A 210 2.55 30.06 -17.72
N ALA A 211 2.62 31.13 -16.94
CA ALA A 211 3.16 32.40 -17.43
C ALA A 211 4.66 32.27 -17.72
N LEU A 212 5.38 31.54 -16.88
CA LEU A 212 6.81 31.23 -17.04
C LEU A 212 7.04 29.75 -16.75
N TRP A 213 7.81 29.08 -17.62
CA TRP A 213 8.21 27.68 -17.47
C TRP A 213 9.72 27.54 -17.69
N LEU A 214 10.46 27.47 -16.59
CA LEU A 214 11.90 27.25 -16.60
C LEU A 214 12.17 25.76 -16.38
N ASP A 215 12.76 25.08 -17.35
CA ASP A 215 13.12 23.66 -17.26
C ASP A 215 14.62 23.52 -17.53
N ALA A 216 15.37 22.95 -16.58
CA ALA A 216 16.81 22.83 -16.72
C ALA A 216 17.20 21.70 -17.69
N ALA A 217 16.32 20.71 -17.86
CA ALA A 217 16.52 19.57 -18.74
C ALA A 217 16.18 19.89 -20.21
N ALA A 218 15.49 21.00 -20.48
CA ALA A 218 15.14 21.39 -21.83
C ALA A 218 16.39 21.82 -22.63
N PRO A 219 16.50 21.43 -23.91
CA PRO A 219 17.66 21.76 -24.73
C PRO A 219 17.72 23.25 -25.07
N GLY A 220 18.93 23.83 -25.08
CA GLY A 220 19.16 25.20 -25.58
C GLY A 220 18.60 26.33 -24.70
N VAL A 221 18.18 26.04 -23.47
CA VAL A 221 17.55 27.03 -22.57
C VAL A 221 18.54 27.94 -21.83
N PHE A 222 19.84 27.63 -21.86
CA PHE A 222 20.84 28.39 -21.11
C PHE A 222 21.67 29.31 -22.02
N THR A 223 21.96 30.51 -21.53
CA THR A 223 23.06 31.32 -22.07
C THR A 223 24.22 31.30 -21.08
N GLN A 224 25.33 30.72 -21.49
CA GLN A 224 26.55 30.68 -20.70
C GLN A 224 27.11 32.10 -20.52
N TYR A 225 27.58 32.39 -19.31
CA TYR A 225 28.34 33.60 -19.01
C TYR A 225 29.83 33.36 -19.28
N GLN A 226 30.46 32.47 -18.50
CA GLN A 226 31.87 32.08 -18.60
C GLN A 226 32.07 30.65 -18.05
N SER A 227 33.27 30.07 -18.21
CA SER A 227 33.64 28.77 -17.63
C SER A 227 34.57 28.97 -16.43
N TYR A 228 34.34 28.25 -15.32
CA TYR A 228 35.18 28.31 -14.13
C TYR A 228 35.42 26.92 -13.53
N VAL A 229 36.55 26.74 -12.84
CA VAL A 229 36.96 25.42 -12.29
C VAL A 229 36.34 25.16 -10.92
N PHE A 230 36.16 26.18 -10.07
CA PHE A 230 35.62 26.03 -8.70
C PHE A 230 34.17 25.52 -8.62
N THR A 231 33.47 25.52 -9.74
CA THR A 231 32.14 24.90 -9.89
C THR A 231 32.25 23.49 -10.44
N ASN A 232 33.36 22.77 -10.23
CA ASN A 232 33.61 21.46 -10.83
C ASN A 232 33.40 21.45 -12.36
N THR A 233 33.80 22.54 -13.02
CA THR A 233 33.60 22.78 -14.48
C THR A 233 32.14 22.88 -14.93
N PHE A 234 31.17 22.94 -14.02
CA PHE A 234 29.77 23.20 -14.36
C PHE A 234 29.60 24.53 -15.09
N MET A 235 28.67 24.54 -16.06
CA MET A 235 28.35 25.73 -16.86
C MET A 235 27.76 26.82 -15.98
N VAL A 236 28.42 27.98 -15.91
CA VAL A 236 27.89 29.18 -15.24
C VAL A 236 27.03 29.98 -16.21
N ILE A 237 25.80 30.31 -15.80
CA ILE A 237 24.78 30.89 -16.67
C ILE A 237 24.49 32.34 -16.31
N GLN A 238 24.33 33.19 -17.33
CA GLN A 238 23.76 34.53 -17.17
C GLN A 238 22.25 34.55 -17.41
N ARG A 239 21.71 33.55 -18.12
CA ARG A 239 20.31 33.50 -18.52
C ARG A 239 19.77 32.07 -18.54
N TRP A 240 18.54 31.91 -18.07
CA TRP A 240 17.73 30.71 -18.19
C TRP A 240 16.43 31.09 -18.89
N ASN A 241 16.26 30.64 -20.12
CA ASN A 241 15.09 30.88 -20.93
C ASN A 241 13.93 29.99 -20.50
N ASP A 242 12.72 30.52 -20.70
CA ASP A 242 11.54 29.66 -20.78
C ASP A 242 11.76 28.59 -21.87
N CYS A 243 11.39 27.35 -21.59
CA CYS A 243 11.61 26.23 -22.50
C CYS A 243 10.75 26.31 -23.76
N ARG A 244 9.68 27.13 -23.75
CA ARG A 244 8.76 27.28 -24.87
C ARG A 244 9.30 28.28 -25.90
N PRO A 245 9.33 27.93 -27.19
CA PRO A 245 9.77 28.84 -28.24
C PRO A 245 8.97 30.16 -28.23
N GLY A 246 9.67 31.29 -28.22
CA GLY A 246 9.07 32.63 -28.30
C GLY A 246 8.39 33.13 -27.02
N ALA A 247 8.47 32.39 -25.91
CA ALA A 247 7.93 32.85 -24.64
C ALA A 247 8.62 34.15 -24.15
N PRO A 248 7.86 35.09 -23.57
CA PRO A 248 8.35 36.45 -23.32
C PRO A 248 9.22 36.59 -22.07
N TYR A 249 9.12 35.64 -21.14
CA TYR A 249 9.74 35.73 -19.82
C TYR A 249 10.90 34.76 -19.67
N TYR A 250 11.87 35.13 -18.85
CA TYR A 250 13.09 34.35 -18.62
C TYR A 250 13.80 34.86 -17.35
N GLY A 251 14.70 34.05 -16.80
CA GLY A 251 15.63 34.52 -15.77
C GLY A 251 16.89 35.12 -16.40
N ILE A 252 17.34 36.28 -15.94
CA ILE A 252 18.57 36.93 -16.40
C ILE A 252 19.28 37.67 -15.27
N ASN A 253 20.61 37.54 -15.22
CA ASN A 253 21.48 38.31 -14.35
C ASN A 253 22.43 39.17 -15.20
N THR A 254 22.39 40.49 -15.01
CA THR A 254 23.11 41.47 -15.84
C THR A 254 24.21 42.22 -15.09
N ARG A 255 24.73 41.65 -13.99
CA ARG A 255 25.68 42.33 -13.08
C ARG A 255 27.08 42.61 -13.67
N GLY A 256 27.34 42.24 -14.93
CA GLY A 256 28.56 42.58 -15.67
C GLY A 256 29.79 41.75 -15.31
N ASP A 257 30.95 42.18 -15.83
CA ASP A 257 32.23 41.46 -15.81
C ASP A 257 32.79 41.25 -14.38
N ASN A 258 33.50 40.13 -14.18
CA ASN A 258 34.18 39.76 -12.92
C ASN A 258 33.28 39.65 -11.67
N ASN A 259 31.98 39.34 -11.85
CA ASN A 259 31.03 39.07 -10.76
C ASN A 259 30.59 37.59 -10.68
N TYR A 260 31.49 36.64 -10.92
CA TYR A 260 31.18 35.20 -10.96
C TYR A 260 30.45 34.66 -9.71
N GLN A 261 30.62 35.28 -8.55
CA GLN A 261 29.96 34.89 -7.30
C GLN A 261 28.44 35.10 -7.28
N VAL A 262 27.87 35.82 -8.26
CA VAL A 262 26.43 36.10 -8.34
C VAL A 262 25.68 35.31 -9.41
N TYR A 263 26.39 34.60 -10.28
CA TYR A 263 25.79 33.85 -11.38
C TYR A 263 25.52 32.39 -10.98
N PRO A 264 24.33 31.82 -11.26
CA PRO A 264 24.04 30.41 -11.04
C PRO A 264 24.87 29.49 -11.94
N TYR A 265 24.92 28.19 -11.63
CA TYR A 265 25.57 27.17 -12.47
C TYR A 265 24.72 25.92 -12.64
N VAL A 266 24.96 25.16 -13.71
CA VAL A 266 24.17 23.97 -14.08
C VAL A 266 24.93 22.70 -13.71
N MET A 267 24.41 21.97 -12.73
CA MET A 267 24.91 20.65 -12.34
C MET A 267 24.35 19.61 -13.31
N THR A 268 25.20 19.02 -14.15
CA THR A 268 24.82 17.97 -15.11
C THR A 268 24.70 16.60 -14.44
N ASN A 269 23.86 15.71 -14.98
CA ASN A 269 23.68 14.34 -14.48
C ASN A 269 23.37 14.28 -12.98
N ASN A 270 22.36 15.03 -12.54
CA ASN A 270 22.03 15.20 -11.13
C ASN A 270 20.76 14.38 -10.78
N GLN A 271 19.64 15.03 -10.46
CA GLN A 271 18.42 14.31 -10.10
C GLN A 271 17.84 13.58 -11.31
N ASN A 272 17.61 12.27 -11.16
CA ASN A 272 17.16 11.39 -12.25
C ASN A 272 18.05 11.44 -13.51
N GLY A 273 19.35 11.73 -13.34
CA GLY A 273 20.28 11.94 -14.46
C GLY A 273 20.06 13.23 -15.25
N LEU A 274 19.12 14.08 -14.82
CA LEU A 274 18.79 15.35 -15.46
C LEU A 274 19.59 16.51 -14.84
N PRO A 275 19.85 17.58 -15.61
CA PRO A 275 20.57 18.76 -15.10
C PRO A 275 19.73 19.60 -14.13
N VAL A 276 20.38 20.28 -13.18
CA VAL A 276 19.75 21.15 -12.17
C VAL A 276 20.50 22.49 -12.07
N VAL A 277 19.78 23.60 -11.95
CA VAL A 277 20.37 24.93 -11.73
C VAL A 277 20.63 25.16 -10.24
N SER A 278 21.89 25.37 -9.87
CA SER A 278 22.31 25.69 -8.51
C SER A 278 22.49 27.18 -8.29
N MET A 279 21.92 27.68 -7.20
CA MET A 279 22.22 28.99 -6.63
C MET A 279 23.39 28.91 -5.62
N GLY A 280 24.17 27.83 -5.67
CA GLY A 280 25.33 27.63 -4.81
C GLY A 280 24.98 27.58 -3.33
N SER A 281 26.00 27.80 -2.50
CA SER A 281 25.85 27.79 -1.05
C SER A 281 25.43 29.15 -0.50
N TYR A 282 24.66 29.17 0.58
CA TYR A 282 24.22 30.42 1.22
C TYR A 282 25.34 31.04 2.07
N GLN A 283 25.79 32.24 1.69
CA GLN A 283 26.79 33.03 2.43
C GLN A 283 28.11 32.30 2.75
N THR A 284 28.55 31.38 1.89
CA THR A 284 29.89 30.77 1.96
C THR A 284 30.88 31.49 1.06
N TYR A 285 32.17 31.28 1.27
CA TYR A 285 33.21 31.88 0.45
C TYR A 285 33.63 30.95 -0.70
N LEU A 286 33.87 31.53 -1.87
CA LEU A 286 34.55 30.87 -2.97
C LEU A 286 36.03 30.57 -2.63
N SER A 287 36.66 29.67 -3.38
CA SER A 287 38.08 29.34 -3.18
C SER A 287 38.97 30.59 -3.32
N ALA A 288 40.10 30.59 -2.61
CA ALA A 288 40.98 31.76 -2.47
C ALA A 288 41.50 32.30 -3.82
N GLU A 289 41.67 31.42 -4.81
CA GLU A 289 42.07 31.76 -6.18
C GLU A 289 41.03 32.67 -6.90
N TYR A 290 39.78 32.69 -6.41
CA TYR A 290 38.70 33.57 -6.85
C TYR A 290 38.37 34.63 -5.77
N GLY A 291 39.42 35.14 -5.12
CA GLY A 291 39.37 36.35 -4.29
C GLY A 291 38.54 36.25 -3.00
N SER A 292 38.27 35.04 -2.51
CA SER A 292 37.50 34.78 -1.28
C SER A 292 36.21 35.61 -1.20
N ARG A 293 35.47 35.66 -2.31
CA ARG A 293 34.19 36.38 -2.38
C ARG A 293 33.07 35.53 -1.83
N LEU A 294 32.11 36.18 -1.17
CA LEU A 294 30.91 35.52 -0.68
C LEU A 294 30.00 35.12 -1.85
N GLU A 295 29.55 33.86 -1.86
CA GLU A 295 28.53 33.37 -2.77
C GLU A 295 27.20 34.10 -2.54
N ALA A 296 26.70 34.71 -3.61
CA ALA A 296 25.49 35.52 -3.63
C ALA A 296 24.71 35.26 -4.92
N ARG A 297 24.64 33.98 -5.32
CA ARG A 297 24.12 33.58 -6.63
C ARG A 297 22.61 33.74 -6.68
N ARG A 298 22.13 34.29 -7.79
CA ARG A 298 20.72 34.65 -7.97
C ARG A 298 20.39 34.78 -9.44
N LEU A 299 19.10 34.64 -9.73
CA LEU A 299 18.56 34.82 -11.07
C LEU A 299 17.31 35.72 -11.01
N PRO A 300 17.47 37.05 -11.16
CA PRO A 300 16.33 37.93 -11.40
C PRO A 300 15.51 37.50 -12.62
N LEU A 301 14.21 37.73 -12.59
CA LEU A 301 13.32 37.51 -13.73
C LEU A 301 13.34 38.74 -14.64
N SER A 302 13.05 38.54 -15.92
CA SER A 302 12.99 39.61 -16.93
C SER A 302 11.88 40.64 -16.67
N THR A 303 10.90 40.26 -15.84
CA THR A 303 9.85 41.14 -15.32
C THR A 303 9.40 40.68 -13.93
N ASN A 304 8.73 41.55 -13.19
CA ASN A 304 7.96 41.16 -12.02
C ASN A 304 6.72 40.39 -12.46
N LEU A 305 6.44 39.26 -11.81
CA LEU A 305 5.21 38.48 -11.98
C LEU A 305 4.41 38.51 -10.67
N THR A 306 3.09 38.38 -10.75
CA THR A 306 2.19 38.27 -9.59
C THR A 306 1.45 36.93 -9.64
N PRO A 307 2.14 35.80 -9.45
CA PRO A 307 1.52 34.49 -9.56
C PRO A 307 0.44 34.25 -8.49
N GLN A 308 -0.50 33.36 -8.81
CA GLN A 308 -1.33 32.68 -7.81
C GLN A 308 -0.66 31.39 -7.34
N HIS A 309 0.04 30.68 -8.23
CA HIS A 309 0.77 29.45 -7.86
C HIS A 309 2.19 29.43 -8.45
N VAL A 310 3.12 28.87 -7.67
CA VAL A 310 4.44 28.43 -8.15
C VAL A 310 4.60 26.97 -7.79
N VAL A 311 4.85 26.12 -8.80
CA VAL A 311 5.08 24.68 -8.64
C VAL A 311 6.50 24.38 -9.15
N MET A 312 7.33 23.74 -8.34
CA MET A 312 8.75 23.57 -8.67
C MET A 312 9.36 22.31 -8.10
N MET A 313 10.36 21.78 -8.82
CA MET A 313 11.35 20.87 -8.26
C MET A 313 12.39 21.71 -7.52
N PHE A 314 12.39 21.61 -6.19
CA PHE A 314 13.19 22.42 -5.29
C PHE A 314 14.21 21.56 -4.54
N GLY A 315 15.47 21.97 -4.55
CA GLY A 315 16.54 21.36 -3.79
C GLY A 315 17.01 22.23 -2.63
N SER A 316 17.10 21.61 -1.46
CA SER A 316 17.48 22.26 -0.19
C SER A 316 18.77 21.69 0.41
N GLN A 317 19.59 20.99 -0.38
CA GLN A 317 20.85 20.39 0.05
C GLN A 317 21.84 21.40 0.63
N ASN A 318 21.76 22.65 0.18
CA ASN A 318 22.57 23.76 0.69
C ASN A 318 21.80 24.61 1.71
N GLY A 319 20.79 24.03 2.35
CA GLY A 319 19.97 24.64 3.39
C GLY A 319 18.71 25.34 2.90
N GLY A 320 18.54 25.60 1.60
CA GLY A 320 17.35 26.26 1.02
C GLY A 320 17.36 27.79 1.10
N GLY A 321 18.41 28.40 1.67
CA GLY A 321 18.66 29.85 1.69
C GLY A 321 17.58 30.71 2.34
N ALA A 322 17.48 31.99 1.97
CA ALA A 322 16.63 32.97 2.66
C ALA A 322 15.21 33.14 2.10
N ALA A 323 14.90 32.54 0.95
CA ALA A 323 13.59 32.59 0.32
C ALA A 323 13.31 31.32 -0.49
N ALA A 324 12.03 30.94 -0.60
CA ALA A 324 11.61 29.89 -1.53
C ALA A 324 11.56 30.43 -2.97
N VAL A 325 11.01 31.64 -3.13
CA VAL A 325 11.04 32.48 -4.34
C VAL A 325 11.24 33.95 -3.93
N GLY A 326 11.82 34.76 -4.82
CA GLY A 326 12.17 36.16 -4.55
C GLY A 326 11.11 37.17 -4.95
N GLY A 327 11.04 38.32 -4.26
CA GLY A 327 10.24 39.48 -4.67
C GLY A 327 9.45 40.12 -3.53
N ASP A 328 8.59 39.35 -2.87
CA ASP A 328 7.77 39.82 -1.74
C ASP A 328 8.33 39.30 -0.40
N TRP A 329 8.30 40.16 0.62
CA TRP A 329 8.81 39.82 1.96
C TRP A 329 8.01 38.72 2.64
N ASN A 330 6.77 38.49 2.24
CA ASN A 330 5.94 37.40 2.73
C ASN A 330 6.37 36.03 2.23
N LEU A 331 7.14 35.96 1.13
CA LEU A 331 7.64 34.72 0.54
C LEU A 331 9.04 34.31 1.05
N ARG A 332 9.55 35.03 2.07
CA ARG A 332 10.82 34.70 2.75
C ARG A 332 10.67 33.49 3.67
N ARG A 333 11.77 32.79 3.93
CA ARG A 333 11.84 31.73 4.95
C ARG A 333 11.82 32.27 6.37
N ALA A 334 11.34 31.47 7.33
CA ALA A 334 11.28 31.85 8.75
C ALA A 334 12.66 31.71 9.41
N GLY A 335 13.55 32.66 9.17
CA GLY A 335 14.88 32.70 9.77
C GLY A 335 15.36 34.14 9.95
N SER A 336 16.50 34.32 10.61
CA SER A 336 17.13 35.62 10.81
C SER A 336 18.65 35.60 10.62
N THR A 337 19.28 34.44 10.80
CA THR A 337 20.74 34.27 10.72
C THR A 337 21.16 33.45 9.51
N ALA A 338 22.45 33.53 9.16
CA ALA A 338 23.04 32.68 8.14
C ALA A 338 22.99 31.18 8.48
N SER A 339 22.95 30.84 9.78
CA SER A 339 22.81 29.44 10.21
C SER A 339 21.41 28.92 9.91
N ASP A 340 20.38 29.73 10.15
CA ASP A 340 18.99 29.36 9.88
C ASP A 340 18.80 29.05 8.39
N TYR A 341 19.30 29.91 7.52
CA TYR A 341 19.14 29.75 6.07
C TYR A 341 20.01 28.64 5.45
N ARG A 342 21.01 28.14 6.20
CA ARG A 342 21.78 26.93 5.88
C ARG A 342 21.17 25.65 6.47
N ASN A 343 20.14 25.78 7.30
CA ASN A 343 19.41 24.65 7.86
C ASN A 343 18.14 24.38 7.02
N PRO A 344 18.02 23.22 6.37
CA PRO A 344 16.80 22.89 5.63
C PRO A 344 15.57 22.80 6.54
N ALA A 345 15.72 22.45 7.83
CA ALA A 345 14.62 22.37 8.79
C ALA A 345 14.02 23.74 9.16
N THR A 346 14.66 24.85 8.81
CA THR A 346 14.10 26.19 8.98
C THR A 346 12.79 26.31 8.19
N PRO A 347 11.71 26.88 8.76
CA PRO A 347 10.41 26.84 8.10
C PRO A 347 10.38 27.50 6.72
N ILE A 348 9.58 26.90 5.83
CA ILE A 348 9.47 27.25 4.41
C ILE A 348 9.09 28.73 4.23
N LEU A 349 8.20 29.26 5.07
CA LEU A 349 7.77 30.66 5.00
C LEU A 349 7.69 31.30 6.39
N ALA A 350 8.01 32.60 6.47
CA ALA A 350 7.81 33.40 7.67
C ALA A 350 6.36 33.87 7.86
N ALA A 351 5.50 33.68 6.86
CA ALA A 351 4.10 34.05 6.86
C ALA A 351 3.23 32.87 6.43
N LEU A 352 1.98 32.83 6.90
CA LEU A 352 1.07 31.74 6.62
C LEU A 352 0.49 31.87 5.20
N TYR A 353 1.01 31.08 4.28
CA TYR A 353 0.46 30.86 2.94
C TYR A 353 0.28 29.35 2.71
N PRO A 354 -0.71 28.93 1.92
CA PRO A 354 -0.85 27.53 1.54
C PRO A 354 0.40 27.05 0.80
N ALA A 355 0.96 25.94 1.28
CA ALA A 355 2.11 25.30 0.69
C ALA A 355 1.93 23.79 0.72
N TRP A 356 2.53 23.12 -0.27
CA TRP A 356 2.54 21.67 -0.36
C TRP A 356 3.96 21.20 -0.64
N THR A 357 4.34 20.11 0.02
CA THR A 357 5.59 19.40 -0.25
C THR A 357 5.28 17.97 -0.64
N ASN A 358 5.73 17.54 -1.82
CA ASN A 358 5.49 16.18 -2.35
C ASN A 358 3.99 15.78 -2.35
N GLY A 359 3.10 16.76 -2.61
CA GLY A 359 1.65 16.57 -2.64
C GLY A 359 0.93 16.69 -1.29
N VAL A 360 1.67 16.81 -0.19
CA VAL A 360 1.11 16.93 1.16
C VAL A 360 1.00 18.41 1.53
N ALA A 361 -0.19 18.84 1.96
CA ALA A 361 -0.39 20.18 2.50
C ALA A 361 0.39 20.35 3.81
N VAL A 362 1.14 21.44 3.93
CA VAL A 362 1.98 21.70 5.11
C VAL A 362 1.72 23.09 5.69
N THR A 363 1.94 23.23 7.00
CA THR A 363 1.95 24.54 7.63
C THR A 363 3.32 25.18 7.41
N ALA A 364 3.45 26.04 6.40
CA ALA A 364 4.73 26.57 5.95
C ALA A 364 5.53 27.34 7.03
N THR A 365 4.87 27.82 8.09
CA THR A 365 5.49 28.56 9.20
C THR A 365 6.12 27.70 10.28
N ASN A 366 5.88 26.39 10.27
CA ASN A 366 6.51 25.44 11.22
C ASN A 366 7.12 24.21 10.53
N THR A 367 6.86 24.00 9.24
CA THR A 367 7.42 22.91 8.46
C THR A 367 8.65 23.41 7.70
N GLY A 368 9.78 22.70 7.82
CA GLY A 368 11.00 22.95 7.03
C GLY A 368 11.05 22.12 5.75
N PHE A 369 12.13 22.28 4.97
CA PHE A 369 12.45 21.42 3.83
C PHE A 369 13.09 20.11 4.26
N ASN A 370 13.07 19.10 3.38
CA ASN A 370 13.61 17.76 3.66
C ASN A 370 15.15 17.64 3.58
N GLY A 371 15.87 18.69 3.18
CA GLY A 371 17.33 18.66 2.98
C GLY A 371 17.78 18.02 1.67
N GLY A 372 16.87 17.46 0.88
CA GLY A 372 17.10 16.89 -0.43
C GLY A 372 16.37 17.66 -1.53
N TYR A 373 16.01 16.95 -2.59
CA TYR A 373 15.06 17.40 -3.61
C TYR A 373 13.63 17.04 -3.19
N GLN A 374 12.69 17.91 -3.56
CA GLN A 374 11.26 17.73 -3.31
C GLN A 374 10.45 18.57 -4.30
N ILE A 375 9.18 18.20 -4.48
CA ILE A 375 8.21 19.07 -5.14
C ILE A 375 7.72 20.09 -4.11
N LEU A 376 7.79 21.37 -4.46
CA LEU A 376 7.28 22.47 -3.66
C LEU A 376 6.25 23.24 -4.46
N THR A 377 5.04 23.34 -3.90
CA THR A 377 3.99 24.23 -4.40
C THR A 377 3.72 25.32 -3.40
N LEU A 378 3.64 26.57 -3.87
CA LEU A 378 3.22 27.72 -3.09
C LEU A 378 1.99 28.34 -3.74
N ASN A 379 0.92 28.55 -2.96
CA ASN A 379 -0.12 29.50 -3.34
C ASN A 379 0.33 30.88 -2.87
N THR A 380 0.79 31.70 -3.80
CA THR A 380 1.36 33.02 -3.52
C THR A 380 0.29 34.09 -3.36
N GLN A 381 -0.99 33.81 -3.60
CA GLN A 381 -2.10 34.77 -3.49
C GLN A 381 -1.82 36.11 -4.20
N GLY A 382 -1.18 36.08 -5.38
CA GLY A 382 -0.85 37.28 -6.15
C GLY A 382 0.38 38.06 -5.68
N LYS A 383 1.16 37.56 -4.70
CA LYS A 383 2.40 38.22 -4.26
C LYS A 383 3.44 38.26 -5.38
N THR A 384 4.23 39.33 -5.39
CA THR A 384 5.24 39.55 -6.42
C THR A 384 6.35 38.51 -6.34
N VAL A 385 6.61 37.87 -7.47
CA VAL A 385 7.79 37.03 -7.72
C VAL A 385 8.64 37.70 -8.80
N ASN A 386 9.88 38.02 -8.48
CA ASN A 386 10.79 38.74 -9.38
C ASN A 386 12.18 38.09 -9.50
N ALA A 387 12.45 37.01 -8.78
CA ALA A 387 13.74 36.34 -8.83
C ALA A 387 13.70 34.92 -8.28
N LEU A 388 14.68 34.11 -8.67
CA LEU A 388 15.02 32.85 -8.04
C LEU A 388 16.33 32.98 -7.24
N GLY A 389 16.37 32.30 -6.10
CA GLY A 389 17.49 32.31 -5.17
C GLY A 389 17.88 33.66 -4.59
N TRP A 390 16.94 34.59 -4.50
CA TRP A 390 17.18 35.95 -4.02
C TRP A 390 15.99 36.49 -3.25
N ARG A 391 16.17 36.92 -1.99
CA ARG A 391 15.09 37.53 -1.22
C ARG A 391 14.94 39.03 -1.48
N SER A 392 15.98 39.82 -1.20
CA SER A 392 15.92 41.29 -1.26
C SER A 392 17.25 41.99 -1.58
N ASP A 393 18.38 41.39 -1.23
CA ASP A 393 19.73 41.95 -1.42
C ASP A 393 20.77 40.85 -1.68
N TYR A 394 22.02 41.21 -1.96
CA TYR A 394 23.06 40.23 -2.27
C TYR A 394 23.44 39.35 -1.07
N GLN A 395 23.18 39.78 0.17
CA GLN A 395 23.46 39.00 1.37
C GLN A 395 22.41 37.90 1.56
N THR A 396 21.24 38.04 0.94
CA THR A 396 20.11 37.12 1.07
C THR A 396 19.91 36.25 -0.18
N ALA A 397 21.01 35.94 -0.88
CA ALA A 397 21.02 35.14 -2.10
C ALA A 397 21.69 33.77 -1.89
N GLY A 398 21.29 32.79 -2.70
CA GLY A 398 21.88 31.45 -2.74
C GLY A 398 21.21 30.42 -1.82
N GLY A 399 21.70 29.17 -1.88
CA GLY A 399 21.26 28.06 -1.03
C GLY A 399 20.18 27.14 -1.61
N GLN A 400 19.60 27.48 -2.76
CA GLN A 400 18.58 26.67 -3.45
C GLN A 400 19.15 26.00 -4.70
N ASN A 401 18.57 24.86 -5.06
CA ASN A 401 18.72 24.24 -6.37
C ASN A 401 17.33 24.14 -7.04
N TYR A 402 17.25 24.29 -8.36
CA TYR A 402 16.02 24.22 -9.12
C TYR A 402 16.19 23.30 -10.34
N GLY A 403 15.36 22.27 -10.45
CA GLY A 403 15.28 21.45 -11.66
C GLY A 403 14.33 22.08 -12.67
N GLU A 404 13.13 22.42 -12.24
CA GLU A 404 12.08 22.99 -13.08
C GLU A 404 11.15 23.87 -12.23
N VAL A 405 10.70 24.99 -12.79
CA VAL A 405 9.87 26.00 -12.13
C VAL A 405 8.74 26.43 -13.05
N LEU A 406 7.50 26.17 -12.61
CA LEU A 406 6.25 26.53 -13.28
C LEU A 406 5.58 27.65 -12.50
N VAL A 407 5.37 28.80 -13.14
CA VAL A 407 4.76 29.98 -12.53
C VAL A 407 3.40 30.25 -13.17
N TYR A 408 2.34 30.21 -12.38
CA TYR A 408 0.96 30.42 -12.83
C TYR A 408 0.40 31.73 -12.29
N THR A 409 0.03 32.65 -13.19
CA THR A 409 -0.70 33.88 -12.85
C THR A 409 -2.17 33.65 -12.52
N ASN A 410 -2.68 32.49 -12.91
CA ASN A 410 -4.07 32.07 -12.71
C ASN A 410 -4.12 31.13 -11.50
N ALA A 411 -5.23 31.16 -10.75
CA ALA A 411 -5.46 30.18 -9.70
C ALA A 411 -5.64 28.79 -10.34
N LEU A 412 -4.97 27.79 -9.80
CA LEU A 412 -5.14 26.39 -10.18
C LEU A 412 -6.21 25.77 -9.28
N SER A 413 -7.04 24.88 -9.84
CA SER A 413 -7.83 23.95 -9.02
C SER A 413 -6.92 22.93 -8.33
N ASP A 414 -7.43 22.20 -7.34
CA ASP A 414 -6.65 21.13 -6.69
C ASP A 414 -6.23 20.04 -7.68
N LEU A 415 -7.13 19.63 -8.57
CA LEU A 415 -6.84 18.70 -9.66
C LEU A 415 -5.70 19.20 -10.56
N GLU A 416 -5.73 20.47 -10.97
CA GLU A 416 -4.69 21.06 -11.81
C GLU A 416 -3.35 21.16 -11.09
N ARG A 417 -3.36 21.60 -9.83
CA ARG A 417 -2.17 21.65 -8.98
C ARG A 417 -1.55 20.27 -8.84
N MET A 418 -2.33 19.26 -8.46
CA MET A 418 -1.85 17.89 -8.27
C MET A 418 -1.31 17.28 -9.59
N THR A 419 -1.93 17.61 -10.72
CA THR A 419 -1.45 17.17 -12.05
C THR A 419 -0.07 17.76 -12.36
N ALA A 420 0.15 19.05 -12.06
CA ALA A 420 1.46 19.67 -12.26
C ALA A 420 2.53 19.09 -11.30
N GLU A 421 2.15 18.83 -10.06
CA GLU A 421 3.04 18.19 -9.07
C GLU A 421 3.41 16.75 -9.48
N ALA A 422 2.43 15.95 -9.92
CA ALA A 422 2.64 14.58 -10.37
C ALA A 422 3.58 14.50 -11.58
N TYR A 423 3.41 15.41 -12.56
CA TYR A 423 4.32 15.52 -13.70
C TYR A 423 5.77 15.79 -13.27
N LEU A 424 5.98 16.74 -12.35
CA LEU A 424 7.33 17.02 -11.86
C LEU A 424 7.87 15.84 -11.05
N ALA A 425 7.05 15.22 -10.20
CA ALA A 425 7.49 14.07 -9.41
C ALA A 425 7.96 12.92 -10.30
N GLU A 426 7.19 12.60 -11.35
CA GLU A 426 7.54 11.58 -12.33
C GLU A 426 8.84 11.92 -13.08
N LYS A 427 8.90 13.11 -13.70
CA LYS A 427 10.06 13.54 -14.50
C LYS A 427 11.35 13.53 -13.69
N TRP A 428 11.27 13.93 -12.42
CA TRP A 428 12.42 14.06 -11.54
C TRP A 428 12.61 12.85 -10.61
N ALA A 429 11.86 11.75 -10.80
CA ALA A 429 11.91 10.55 -9.97
C ALA A 429 11.84 10.85 -8.45
N LEU A 430 10.86 11.66 -8.05
CA LEU A 430 10.60 12.05 -6.67
C LEU A 430 9.31 11.39 -6.17
N THR A 431 9.23 11.18 -4.86
CA THR A 431 8.02 10.66 -4.22
C THR A 431 6.88 11.67 -4.33
N TYR A 432 5.69 11.18 -4.66
CA TYR A 432 4.45 11.97 -4.68
C TYR A 432 3.34 11.23 -3.93
N ALA A 433 2.88 11.82 -2.82
CA ALA A 433 1.95 11.14 -1.92
C ALA A 433 0.58 10.84 -2.54
N ASN A 434 0.14 11.62 -3.54
CA ASN A 434 -1.17 11.47 -4.16
C ASN A 434 -1.17 10.56 -5.42
N ALA A 435 -0.03 9.98 -5.79
CA ALA A 435 0.06 8.98 -6.87
C ALA A 435 0.81 7.72 -6.40
N HIS A 436 0.57 7.35 -5.14
CA HIS A 436 1.16 6.17 -4.52
C HIS A 436 0.10 5.33 -3.84
N VAL A 437 0.11 4.03 -4.14
CA VAL A 437 -0.71 3.03 -3.48
C VAL A 437 0.24 2.09 -2.71
N PRO A 438 0.19 2.05 -1.37
CA PRO A 438 1.13 1.22 -0.60
C PRO A 438 1.06 -0.26 -0.97
N SER A 439 -0.15 -0.78 -1.16
CA SER A 439 -0.37 -2.16 -1.58
C SER A 439 -1.64 -2.31 -2.43
N ALA A 440 -1.63 -3.26 -3.35
CA ALA A 440 -2.77 -3.64 -4.15
C ALA A 440 -2.94 -5.16 -4.19
N THR A 441 -4.16 -5.65 -3.93
CA THR A 441 -4.54 -7.05 -4.12
C THR A 441 -5.55 -7.17 -5.26
N VAL A 442 -5.29 -8.02 -6.25
CA VAL A 442 -6.19 -8.20 -7.40
C VAL A 442 -6.69 -9.65 -7.43
N ALA A 443 -8.00 -9.82 -7.25
CA ALA A 443 -8.64 -11.13 -7.25
C ALA A 443 -8.64 -11.77 -8.66
N THR A 444 -8.77 -13.08 -8.71
CA THR A 444 -8.89 -13.84 -9.96
C THR A 444 -10.06 -13.31 -10.80
N GLY A 445 -9.81 -12.97 -12.07
CA GLY A 445 -10.81 -12.40 -12.98
C GLY A 445 -11.04 -10.89 -12.84
N ALA A 446 -10.42 -10.22 -11.87
CA ALA A 446 -10.42 -8.77 -11.74
C ALA A 446 -9.19 -8.13 -12.43
N GLU A 447 -9.30 -6.83 -12.75
CA GLU A 447 -8.25 -6.07 -13.43
C GLU A 447 -7.88 -4.79 -12.65
N LEU A 448 -6.58 -4.54 -12.48
CA LEU A 448 -6.02 -3.26 -12.06
C LEU A 448 -5.21 -2.66 -13.20
N GLU A 449 -5.55 -1.45 -13.64
CA GLU A 449 -4.73 -0.68 -14.57
C GLU A 449 -3.97 0.41 -13.81
N ILE A 450 -2.64 0.34 -13.86
CA ILE A 450 -1.74 1.34 -13.28
C ILE A 450 -1.30 2.26 -14.40
N GLY A 451 -1.87 3.46 -14.38
CA GLY A 451 -1.57 4.52 -15.32
C GLY A 451 -0.28 5.27 -15.00
N ARG A 452 0.03 6.24 -15.86
CA ARG A 452 1.22 7.08 -15.77
C ARG A 452 1.33 7.78 -14.41
N GLY A 453 2.56 7.86 -13.91
CA GLY A 453 2.89 8.59 -12.67
C GLY A 453 2.43 7.90 -11.37
N PHE A 454 1.74 6.76 -11.45
CA PHE A 454 1.35 5.98 -10.29
C PHE A 454 2.40 4.93 -9.92
N THR A 455 2.59 4.72 -8.63
CA THR A 455 3.40 3.64 -8.08
C THR A 455 2.57 2.76 -7.15
N VAL A 456 2.83 1.44 -7.20
CA VAL A 456 2.29 0.48 -6.24
C VAL A 456 3.46 -0.13 -5.47
N GLY A 457 3.44 -0.04 -4.14
CA GLY A 457 4.51 -0.54 -3.29
C GLY A 457 4.57 -2.06 -3.26
N GLN A 458 3.45 -2.71 -2.97
CA GLN A 458 3.33 -4.17 -2.90
C GLN A 458 2.16 -4.67 -3.74
N LEU A 459 2.36 -5.77 -4.46
CA LEU A 459 1.34 -6.38 -5.31
C LEU A 459 1.04 -7.82 -4.88
N TYR A 460 -0.25 -8.15 -4.84
CA TYR A 460 -0.75 -9.45 -4.40
C TYR A 460 -1.91 -9.96 -5.27
N GLY A 461 -2.19 -11.26 -5.14
CA GLY A 461 -3.33 -11.92 -5.79
C GLY A 461 -3.00 -12.54 -7.15
N GLU A 462 -4.06 -12.88 -7.88
CA GLU A 462 -4.04 -13.73 -9.08
C GLU A 462 -4.74 -13.10 -10.29
N GLY A 463 -5.22 -11.87 -10.16
CA GLY A 463 -5.88 -11.14 -11.24
C GLY A 463 -4.93 -10.62 -12.32
N THR A 464 -5.44 -9.69 -13.15
CA THR A 464 -4.63 -9.03 -14.19
C THR A 464 -4.22 -7.63 -13.74
N VAL A 465 -2.94 -7.30 -13.89
CA VAL A 465 -2.42 -5.94 -13.72
C VAL A 465 -1.90 -5.44 -15.04
N ARG A 466 -2.46 -4.35 -15.56
CA ARG A 466 -2.00 -3.66 -16.76
C ARG A 466 -1.13 -2.48 -16.35
N LEU A 467 0.04 -2.37 -16.96
CA LEU A 467 0.90 -1.20 -16.83
C LEU A 467 0.78 -0.36 -18.10
N ALA A 468 0.43 0.91 -17.94
CA ALA A 468 0.49 1.88 -19.03
C ALA A 468 1.94 2.12 -19.47
N ASP A 469 2.10 2.74 -20.65
CA ASP A 469 3.40 2.98 -21.27
C ASP A 469 4.34 3.87 -20.44
N SER A 470 5.64 3.82 -20.74
CA SER A 470 6.72 4.67 -20.22
C SER A 470 7.11 4.59 -18.73
N SER A 471 6.44 3.76 -17.92
CA SER A 471 6.69 3.67 -16.47
C SER A 471 7.77 2.64 -16.11
N ALA A 472 8.62 2.98 -15.12
CA ALA A 472 9.41 1.98 -14.39
C ALA A 472 8.60 1.51 -13.17
N PHE A 473 8.34 0.22 -13.09
CA PHE A 473 7.50 -0.40 -12.07
C PHE A 473 8.34 -1.39 -11.25
N THR A 474 8.46 -1.17 -9.95
CA THR A 474 9.29 -2.00 -9.04
C THR A 474 8.48 -2.40 -7.81
N PRO A 475 7.43 -3.22 -7.96
CA PRO A 475 6.62 -3.66 -6.82
C PRO A 475 7.39 -4.71 -5.99
N GLY A 476 7.17 -4.68 -4.68
CA GLY A 476 7.37 -5.85 -3.83
C GLY A 476 6.13 -6.74 -3.79
N GLY A 477 6.10 -7.72 -2.89
CA GLY A 477 4.92 -8.53 -2.60
C GLY A 477 4.98 -9.96 -3.13
N LEU A 478 3.82 -10.60 -3.23
CA LEU A 478 3.64 -11.99 -3.63
C LEU A 478 2.51 -12.03 -4.68
N PHE A 479 2.89 -11.87 -5.95
CA PHE A 479 1.93 -11.81 -7.05
C PHE A 479 2.00 -13.09 -7.89
N ARG A 480 0.83 -13.63 -8.25
CA ARG A 480 0.69 -14.87 -9.01
C ARG A 480 -0.22 -14.74 -10.23
N GLY A 481 -0.68 -13.53 -10.50
CA GLY A 481 -1.55 -13.23 -11.63
C GLY A 481 -0.79 -12.90 -12.91
N THR A 482 -1.45 -12.18 -13.81
CA THR A 482 -0.88 -11.73 -15.08
C THR A 482 -0.46 -10.27 -15.01
N LEU A 483 0.80 -9.98 -15.36
CA LEU A 483 1.32 -8.64 -15.59
C LEU A 483 1.33 -8.36 -17.10
N GLN A 484 0.55 -7.38 -17.55
CA GLN A 484 0.48 -6.98 -18.95
C GLN A 484 1.21 -5.65 -19.16
N LEU A 485 2.30 -5.72 -19.92
CA LEU A 485 3.14 -4.58 -20.23
C LEU A 485 2.71 -3.98 -21.58
N SER A 486 2.52 -2.65 -21.60
CA SER A 486 2.31 -1.88 -22.84
C SER A 486 3.54 -1.04 -23.20
N GLY A 487 4.73 -1.49 -22.76
CA GLY A 487 6.01 -0.80 -22.78
C GLY A 487 6.64 -0.75 -21.39
N GLY A 488 7.52 0.22 -21.17
CA GLY A 488 8.10 0.48 -19.85
C GLY A 488 9.03 -0.64 -19.33
N THR A 489 9.25 -0.66 -18.02
CA THR A 489 10.12 -1.65 -17.37
C THR A 489 9.51 -2.17 -16.07
N LEU A 490 9.28 -3.47 -15.99
CA LEU A 490 9.09 -4.20 -14.72
C LEU A 490 10.48 -4.53 -14.15
N ARG A 491 10.79 -4.06 -12.95
CA ARG A 491 11.99 -4.44 -12.20
C ARG A 491 11.59 -5.41 -11.09
N VAL A 492 12.09 -6.63 -11.19
CA VAL A 492 11.97 -7.63 -10.13
C VAL A 492 13.10 -7.37 -9.14
N ALA A 493 12.76 -7.03 -7.90
CA ALA A 493 13.76 -6.74 -6.89
C ALA A 493 14.53 -8.02 -6.47
N ASP A 494 15.75 -7.82 -6.01
CA ASP A 494 16.62 -8.89 -5.56
C ASP A 494 16.37 -9.17 -4.07
N LEU A 495 15.20 -9.74 -3.77
CA LEU A 495 14.77 -10.10 -2.42
C LEU A 495 14.49 -11.61 -2.33
N PRO A 496 14.71 -12.24 -1.17
CA PRO A 496 14.41 -13.65 -0.97
C PRO A 496 12.91 -13.93 -1.09
N ALA A 497 12.59 -15.14 -1.56
CA ALA A 497 11.23 -15.67 -1.50
C ALA A 497 10.87 -15.99 -0.04
N PRO A 498 9.59 -15.86 0.37
CA PRO A 498 9.17 -16.29 1.69
C PRO A 498 9.53 -17.77 1.93
N PRO A 499 10.14 -18.12 3.07
CA PRO A 499 10.57 -19.49 3.35
C PRO A 499 9.37 -20.40 3.67
N GLY A 500 9.63 -21.71 3.73
CA GLY A 500 8.67 -22.70 4.19
C GLY A 500 8.73 -22.96 5.71
N PRO A 501 8.00 -23.98 6.20
CA PRO A 501 7.95 -24.33 7.61
C PRO A 501 9.32 -24.73 8.19
N GLU A 502 10.28 -25.11 7.35
CA GLU A 502 11.66 -25.42 7.75
C GLU A 502 12.42 -24.25 8.39
N ALA A 503 11.96 -23.01 8.17
CA ALA A 503 12.54 -21.83 8.81
C ALA A 503 12.11 -21.65 10.28
N VAL A 504 11.13 -22.43 10.77
CA VAL A 504 10.71 -22.36 12.17
C VAL A 504 11.69 -23.18 13.05
N PRO A 505 12.50 -22.55 13.91
CA PRO A 505 13.52 -23.26 14.68
C PRO A 505 12.90 -24.16 15.75
N ALA A 506 13.54 -25.30 16.02
CA ALA A 506 13.15 -26.20 17.10
C ALA A 506 13.63 -25.71 18.48
N ALA A 507 14.74 -24.97 18.52
CA ALA A 507 15.31 -24.46 19.76
C ALA A 507 14.38 -23.44 20.43
N GLY A 508 14.04 -23.66 21.71
CA GLY A 508 13.17 -22.76 22.48
C GLY A 508 11.70 -22.74 22.04
N ARG A 509 11.30 -23.57 21.06
CA ARG A 509 9.90 -23.69 20.63
C ARG A 509 9.11 -24.49 21.66
N SER A 510 8.02 -23.90 22.13
CA SER A 510 7.20 -24.43 23.23
C SER A 510 5.87 -25.03 22.76
N ALA A 511 5.37 -24.60 21.60
CA ALA A 511 4.19 -25.17 20.95
C ALA A 511 4.14 -24.79 19.47
N TRP A 512 3.58 -25.68 18.64
CA TRP A 512 3.27 -25.44 17.23
C TRP A 512 1.98 -26.14 16.86
N PHE A 513 0.90 -25.41 16.64
CA PHE A 513 -0.39 -25.96 16.24
C PHE A 513 -0.74 -25.48 14.83
N ASP A 514 -1.03 -26.42 13.92
CA ASP A 514 -1.45 -26.11 12.55
C ASP A 514 -2.74 -26.88 12.24
N PRO A 515 -3.92 -26.22 12.26
CA PRO A 515 -5.18 -26.87 11.94
C PRO A 515 -5.26 -27.40 10.50
N SER A 516 -4.39 -26.94 9.59
CA SER A 516 -4.29 -27.47 8.21
C SER A 516 -3.52 -28.80 8.14
N GLN A 517 -2.80 -29.20 9.19
CA GLN A 517 -2.31 -30.58 9.35
C GLN A 517 -3.45 -31.46 9.84
N THR A 518 -4.37 -31.82 8.94
CA THR A 518 -5.62 -32.53 9.30
C THR A 518 -5.39 -33.89 9.98
N ASN A 519 -4.23 -34.52 9.78
CA ASN A 519 -3.80 -35.72 10.52
C ASN A 519 -3.47 -35.46 12.00
N ARG A 520 -3.33 -34.19 12.41
CA ARG A 520 -3.16 -33.75 13.81
C ARG A 520 -4.48 -33.27 14.43
N VAL A 521 -5.58 -33.30 13.69
CA VAL A 521 -6.91 -32.89 14.18
C VAL A 521 -7.72 -34.11 14.60
N VAL A 522 -8.29 -34.07 15.81
CA VAL A 522 -9.21 -35.09 16.33
C VAL A 522 -10.63 -34.53 16.34
N LEU A 523 -11.51 -35.11 15.52
CA LEU A 523 -12.90 -34.67 15.35
C LEU A 523 -13.88 -35.40 16.29
N GLY A 524 -14.96 -34.71 16.64
CA GLY A 524 -15.87 -35.03 17.74
C GLY A 524 -16.98 -36.04 17.48
N ALA A 525 -16.78 -37.07 16.66
CA ALA A 525 -17.85 -37.99 16.24
C ALA A 525 -18.50 -38.84 17.36
N ALA A 526 -17.92 -38.89 18.56
CA ALA A 526 -18.36 -39.79 19.65
C ALA A 526 -19.48 -39.24 20.57
N TYR A 527 -19.99 -38.02 20.36
CA TYR A 527 -20.94 -37.36 21.27
C TYR A 527 -22.31 -37.13 20.64
N THR A 528 -23.35 -37.03 21.47
CA THR A 528 -24.73 -36.73 21.05
C THR A 528 -25.11 -35.32 21.51
N PRO A 529 -25.59 -34.43 20.61
CA PRO A 529 -25.71 -34.64 19.17
C PRO A 529 -24.34 -34.72 18.48
N THR A 530 -24.23 -35.54 17.44
CA THR A 530 -22.98 -35.71 16.68
C THR A 530 -22.65 -34.43 15.93
N ARG A 531 -21.50 -33.84 16.23
CA ARG A 531 -20.97 -32.63 15.58
C ARG A 531 -19.66 -33.00 14.87
N PRO A 532 -19.72 -33.52 13.62
CA PRO A 532 -18.57 -34.14 12.96
C PRO A 532 -17.41 -33.18 12.69
N LEU A 533 -17.66 -31.87 12.68
CA LEU A 533 -16.63 -30.85 12.47
C LEU A 533 -16.08 -30.26 13.78
N ALA A 534 -16.60 -30.63 14.95
CA ALA A 534 -16.11 -30.11 16.22
C ALA A 534 -14.72 -30.67 16.56
N VAL A 535 -13.78 -29.78 16.87
CA VAL A 535 -12.39 -30.11 17.20
C VAL A 535 -12.31 -30.52 18.67
N THR A 536 -12.13 -31.81 18.90
CA THR A 536 -11.94 -32.40 20.24
C THR A 536 -10.47 -32.32 20.67
N GLY A 537 -9.55 -32.34 19.70
CA GLY A 537 -8.14 -32.18 19.93
C GLY A 537 -7.42 -31.62 18.71
N LEU A 538 -6.43 -30.76 18.92
CA LEU A 538 -5.43 -30.41 17.91
C LEU A 538 -4.04 -30.70 18.49
N LEU A 539 -3.38 -31.74 17.99
CA LEU A 539 -2.05 -32.10 18.44
C LEU A 539 -1.02 -31.07 17.95
N ASP A 540 0.02 -30.86 18.76
CA ASP A 540 1.21 -30.12 18.34
C ASP A 540 1.79 -30.77 17.07
N ARG A 541 2.40 -29.98 16.17
CA ARG A 541 2.86 -30.45 14.87
C ARG A 541 3.98 -31.48 14.97
N GLU A 542 4.81 -31.40 16.00
CA GLU A 542 6.01 -32.24 16.17
C GLU A 542 5.97 -33.11 17.43
N SER A 543 5.01 -32.89 18.33
CA SER A 543 4.86 -33.66 19.57
C SER A 543 3.49 -34.29 19.72
N ASP A 544 3.45 -35.58 20.07
CA ASP A 544 2.20 -36.26 20.46
C ASP A 544 1.84 -36.01 21.94
N GLY A 545 2.75 -35.44 22.72
CA GLY A 545 2.59 -35.20 24.15
C GLY A 545 2.03 -33.82 24.51
N LEU A 546 1.80 -32.96 23.53
CA LEU A 546 1.23 -31.62 23.71
C LEU A 546 0.10 -31.42 22.70
N TYR A 547 -1.05 -30.92 23.16
CA TYR A 547 -2.19 -30.67 22.29
C TYR A 547 -3.13 -29.62 22.88
N LEU A 548 -4.03 -29.12 22.04
CA LEU A 548 -5.15 -28.28 22.42
C LEU A 548 -6.42 -29.13 22.58
N LEU A 549 -6.93 -29.26 23.80
CA LEU A 549 -8.16 -29.97 24.16
C LEU A 549 -9.38 -29.09 23.96
N GLY A 550 -10.36 -29.61 23.22
CA GLY A 550 -11.72 -29.09 23.20
C GLY A 550 -12.61 -29.89 24.15
N THR A 551 -13.23 -29.22 25.12
CA THR A 551 -14.04 -29.88 26.15
C THR A 551 -15.49 -30.06 25.70
N CYS A 552 -16.05 -31.26 25.90
CA CYS A 552 -17.49 -31.52 25.78
C CYS A 552 -17.99 -32.39 26.95
N SER A 553 -19.07 -31.99 27.61
CA SER A 553 -19.79 -32.87 28.55
C SER A 553 -20.63 -33.89 27.76
N GLY A 554 -20.53 -35.18 28.12
CA GLY A 554 -21.08 -36.30 27.34
C GLY A 554 -22.60 -36.30 27.10
N THR A 555 -23.09 -37.43 26.55
CA THR A 555 -24.40 -37.66 25.88
C THR A 555 -25.69 -37.23 26.60
N ASN A 556 -25.64 -36.75 27.84
CA ASN A 556 -26.83 -36.58 28.69
C ASN A 556 -26.95 -35.18 29.34
N THR A 557 -26.08 -34.20 29.03
CA THR A 557 -26.15 -32.86 29.63
C THR A 557 -26.13 -31.76 28.57
N THR A 558 -27.12 -30.87 28.61
CA THR A 558 -27.26 -29.69 27.73
C THR A 558 -26.25 -28.58 28.04
N GLN A 559 -25.14 -28.89 28.73
CA GLN A 559 -24.48 -27.90 29.57
C GLN A 559 -23.05 -27.52 29.19
N VAL A 560 -22.25 -28.25 28.40
CA VAL A 560 -20.81 -27.90 28.27
C VAL A 560 -20.12 -28.35 26.96
N ASP A 561 -20.62 -28.09 25.75
CA ASP A 561 -19.77 -28.21 24.55
C ASP A 561 -19.07 -26.87 24.27
N ARG A 562 -17.73 -26.90 24.17
CA ARG A 562 -16.89 -25.70 24.02
C ARG A 562 -15.93 -25.82 22.85
N ARG A 563 -16.15 -26.80 21.99
CA ARG A 563 -15.25 -27.12 20.88
C ARG A 563 -15.48 -26.14 19.74
N PRO A 564 -14.44 -25.45 19.23
CA PRO A 564 -14.56 -24.81 17.93
C PRO A 564 -14.75 -25.89 16.86
N TRP A 565 -15.21 -25.52 15.66
CA TRP A 565 -15.17 -26.44 14.52
C TRP A 565 -14.00 -26.13 13.60
N LEU A 566 -13.65 -27.15 12.84
CA LEU A 566 -12.71 -27.05 11.75
C LEU A 566 -13.43 -26.47 10.52
N ALA A 567 -13.13 -25.23 10.16
CA ALA A 567 -13.66 -24.57 8.99
C ALA A 567 -12.65 -24.66 7.84
N ALA A 568 -13.01 -25.34 6.75
CA ALA A 568 -12.21 -25.31 5.52
C ALA A 568 -12.43 -23.98 4.79
N ALA A 569 -11.35 -23.39 4.29
CA ALA A 569 -11.36 -22.20 3.45
C ALA A 569 -10.36 -22.39 2.30
N ALA A 570 -10.63 -21.74 1.17
CA ALA A 570 -9.62 -21.63 0.12
C ALA A 570 -8.48 -20.76 0.66
N GLY A 571 -7.28 -21.31 0.64
CA GLY A 571 -6.04 -20.60 0.90
C GLY A 571 -5.68 -19.69 -0.26
N PRO A 572 -4.71 -18.79 -0.03
CA PRO A 572 -4.32 -17.78 -1.00
C PRO A 572 -3.61 -18.33 -2.25
N ARG A 573 -3.22 -19.61 -2.25
CA ARG A 573 -2.59 -20.29 -3.40
C ARG A 573 -3.51 -21.39 -3.96
N GLY A 574 -4.81 -21.34 -3.63
CA GLY A 574 -5.82 -22.31 -4.05
C GLY A 574 -5.81 -23.63 -3.28
N GLU A 575 -4.88 -23.82 -2.34
CA GLU A 575 -4.90 -24.96 -1.41
C GLU A 575 -6.08 -24.85 -0.45
N THR A 576 -6.53 -25.97 0.13
CA THR A 576 -7.51 -25.87 1.24
C THR A 576 -6.76 -25.67 2.55
N LEU A 577 -6.99 -24.54 3.20
CA LEU A 577 -6.56 -24.28 4.57
C LEU A 577 -7.70 -24.55 5.54
N HIS A 578 -7.36 -24.97 6.75
CA HIS A 578 -8.33 -25.24 7.80
C HIS A 578 -8.15 -24.28 8.96
N TRP A 579 -9.23 -23.68 9.42
CA TRP A 579 -9.27 -22.72 10.51
C TRP A 579 -10.00 -23.29 11.72
N LEU A 580 -9.57 -22.93 12.92
CA LEU A 580 -10.33 -23.13 14.15
C LEU A 580 -11.33 -21.99 14.27
N ASP A 581 -12.61 -22.27 14.02
CA ASP A 581 -13.66 -21.26 14.10
C ASP A 581 -14.40 -21.34 15.44
N TYR A 582 -14.30 -20.27 16.21
CA TYR A 582 -14.88 -20.14 17.55
C TYR A 582 -16.27 -19.50 17.53
N GLN A 583 -16.87 -19.31 16.36
CA GLN A 583 -18.29 -18.98 16.27
C GLN A 583 -19.13 -20.02 17.04
N ASN A 584 -20.37 -19.73 17.41
CA ASN A 584 -21.27 -20.73 17.97
C ASN A 584 -22.42 -20.94 16.97
N ILE A 585 -22.28 -21.95 16.09
CA ILE A 585 -23.30 -22.30 15.08
C ILE A 585 -24.38 -23.24 15.62
N TYR A 586 -24.24 -23.74 16.85
CA TYR A 586 -25.15 -24.72 17.44
C TYR A 586 -26.07 -24.13 18.52
N ASP A 587 -26.11 -22.79 18.65
CA ASP A 587 -27.01 -22.02 19.51
C ASP A 587 -26.99 -22.44 21.00
N GLU A 588 -25.79 -22.69 21.54
CA GLU A 588 -25.63 -23.08 22.96
C GLU A 588 -25.18 -21.93 23.88
N SER A 589 -25.41 -22.09 25.18
CA SER A 589 -25.19 -21.04 26.19
C SER A 589 -23.77 -20.98 26.75
N ARG A 590 -22.79 -21.66 26.14
CA ARG A 590 -21.38 -21.66 26.60
C ARG A 590 -20.42 -21.38 25.44
N GLY A 591 -19.53 -20.41 25.61
CA GLY A 591 -18.52 -20.04 24.61
C GLY A 591 -17.49 -21.14 24.27
N ASN A 592 -16.83 -20.98 23.11
CA ASN A 592 -15.83 -21.92 22.59
C ASN A 592 -14.41 -21.59 23.07
N THR A 593 -13.67 -22.60 23.52
CA THR A 593 -12.27 -22.48 23.98
C THR A 593 -11.51 -23.77 23.71
N LEU A 594 -10.24 -23.63 23.31
CA LEU A 594 -9.27 -24.70 23.29
C LEU A 594 -8.24 -24.50 24.40
N ARG A 595 -7.78 -25.60 24.98
CA ARG A 595 -7.03 -25.61 26.23
C ARG A 595 -5.79 -26.45 26.10
N MET A 596 -4.63 -25.96 26.51
CA MET A 596 -3.42 -26.74 26.38
C MET A 596 -3.41 -27.93 27.34
N MET A 597 -2.96 -29.10 26.87
CA MET A 597 -2.99 -30.37 27.60
C MET A 597 -1.82 -31.27 27.22
N ARG A 598 -1.47 -32.21 28.12
CA ARG A 598 -0.40 -33.19 27.92
C ARG A 598 -0.80 -34.65 28.11
N ASP A 599 -1.93 -34.89 28.77
CA ASP A 599 -2.46 -36.24 29.01
C ASP A 599 -3.50 -36.58 27.94
N LEU A 600 -3.12 -37.41 26.96
CA LEU A 600 -3.99 -37.83 25.85
C LEU A 600 -5.24 -38.60 26.33
N SER A 601 -5.25 -39.17 27.54
CA SER A 601 -6.45 -39.84 28.09
C SER A 601 -7.61 -38.87 28.35
N LYS A 602 -7.35 -37.55 28.27
CA LYS A 602 -8.36 -36.51 28.44
C LYS A 602 -9.02 -36.08 27.13
N LEU A 603 -8.54 -36.53 25.97
CA LEU A 603 -9.22 -36.30 24.69
C LEU A 603 -10.63 -36.89 24.74
N GLY A 604 -11.63 -36.08 24.38
CA GLY A 604 -13.04 -36.49 24.47
C GLY A 604 -13.59 -36.54 25.90
N THR A 605 -12.91 -35.98 26.89
CA THR A 605 -13.48 -35.93 28.26
C THR A 605 -14.06 -34.56 28.56
N GLU A 606 -14.87 -34.47 29.60
CA GLU A 606 -15.36 -33.20 30.15
C GLU A 606 -14.28 -32.45 30.97
N TYR A 607 -13.02 -32.86 30.85
CA TYR A 607 -11.94 -32.31 31.66
C TYR A 607 -11.72 -30.83 31.38
N THR A 608 -11.67 -30.03 32.45
CA THR A 608 -11.66 -28.57 32.36
C THR A 608 -10.38 -27.90 32.87
N GLN A 609 -9.40 -28.63 33.38
CA GLN A 609 -8.13 -28.01 33.77
C GLN A 609 -7.16 -28.01 32.59
N ASN A 610 -6.32 -26.98 32.48
CA ASN A 610 -5.33 -26.84 31.43
C ASN A 610 -3.90 -27.07 31.98
N ALA A 611 -3.03 -27.55 31.11
CA ALA A 611 -1.60 -27.33 31.24
C ALA A 611 -1.25 -25.90 30.79
N VAL A 612 -0.04 -25.46 31.12
CA VAL A 612 0.50 -24.18 30.66
C VAL A 612 1.90 -24.34 30.11
N THR A 613 2.28 -23.41 29.25
CA THR A 613 3.63 -23.30 28.69
C THR A 613 4.12 -21.88 28.88
N ASN A 614 5.43 -21.75 28.98
CA ASN A 614 6.10 -20.46 29.04
C ASN A 614 6.15 -19.87 27.62
N VAL A 615 5.87 -18.58 27.51
CA VAL A 615 5.86 -17.84 26.26
C VAL A 615 6.63 -16.54 26.43
N ARG A 616 7.48 -16.25 25.46
CA ARG A 616 8.19 -14.99 25.29
C ARG A 616 8.00 -14.45 23.88
N THR A 617 8.08 -15.28 22.84
CA THR A 617 7.76 -14.89 21.47
C THR A 617 6.59 -15.75 20.94
N GLY A 618 5.66 -15.15 20.21
CA GLY A 618 4.50 -15.85 19.68
C GLY A 618 4.03 -15.32 18.34
N PHE A 619 3.47 -16.23 17.53
CA PHE A 619 2.90 -15.98 16.21
C PHE A 619 1.53 -16.65 16.14
N ILE A 620 0.50 -15.88 15.79
CA ILE A 620 -0.88 -16.36 15.73
C ILE A 620 -1.51 -15.80 14.45
N VAL A 621 -1.78 -16.68 13.50
CA VAL A 621 -2.61 -16.34 12.34
C VAL A 621 -4.07 -16.28 12.79
N LEU A 622 -4.79 -15.21 12.44
CA LEU A 622 -6.18 -15.04 12.83
C LEU A 622 -6.99 -14.27 11.78
N ASP A 623 -8.31 -14.45 11.80
CA ASP A 623 -9.27 -13.62 11.07
C ASP A 623 -10.04 -12.74 12.07
N SER A 624 -9.78 -11.44 12.01
CA SER A 624 -10.35 -10.46 12.92
C SER A 624 -11.62 -9.79 12.39
N SER A 625 -12.12 -10.18 11.21
CA SER A 625 -13.34 -9.60 10.59
C SER A 625 -14.56 -9.70 11.50
N ARG A 626 -14.56 -10.69 12.39
CA ARG A 626 -15.59 -10.93 13.41
C ARG A 626 -15.19 -10.41 14.80
N GLY A 627 -14.32 -9.41 14.88
CA GLY A 627 -13.90 -8.78 16.13
C GLY A 627 -12.56 -9.25 16.67
N GLY A 628 -12.01 -10.40 16.25
CA GLY A 628 -10.65 -10.86 16.57
C GLY A 628 -10.42 -11.45 17.96
N GLY A 629 -11.42 -11.42 18.85
CA GLY A 629 -11.43 -12.15 20.12
C GLY A 629 -10.22 -11.92 21.06
N VAL A 630 -9.84 -12.96 21.80
CA VAL A 630 -8.68 -13.03 22.70
C VAL A 630 -7.83 -14.24 22.26
N PRO A 631 -6.85 -14.03 21.36
CA PRO A 631 -6.18 -15.12 20.68
C PRO A 631 -5.28 -15.98 21.58
N ILE A 632 -4.86 -15.45 22.74
CA ILE A 632 -4.03 -16.19 23.70
C ILE A 632 -4.27 -15.69 25.13
N THR A 633 -4.44 -16.61 26.07
CA THR A 633 -4.52 -16.27 27.50
C THR A 633 -4.10 -17.43 28.42
N TYR A 634 -3.89 -17.13 29.70
CA TYR A 634 -3.55 -18.11 30.75
C TYR A 634 -4.80 -18.76 31.37
N ASN A 635 -5.86 -17.97 31.57
CA ASN A 635 -7.09 -18.37 32.23
C ASN A 635 -8.26 -17.57 31.66
N VAL A 636 -9.46 -18.08 31.82
CA VAL A 636 -10.71 -17.51 31.34
C VAL A 636 -11.49 -16.71 32.40
N TYR A 637 -11.02 -16.67 33.66
CA TYR A 637 -11.65 -15.94 34.77
C TYR A 637 -11.01 -14.56 35.04
N ALA A 638 -11.50 -13.81 36.04
CA ALA A 638 -11.16 -12.41 36.32
C ALA A 638 -9.71 -12.11 36.75
N ASP A 639 -8.78 -13.05 36.62
CA ASP A 639 -7.35 -12.98 36.94
C ASP A 639 -6.45 -13.16 35.70
N GLN A 640 -6.98 -12.90 34.49
CA GLN A 640 -6.26 -13.09 33.23
C GLN A 640 -4.98 -12.25 33.15
N VAL A 641 -3.90 -12.88 32.67
CA VAL A 641 -2.61 -12.25 32.34
C VAL A 641 -2.71 -11.40 31.05
N ILE A 642 -3.63 -11.77 30.15
CA ILE A 642 -3.92 -11.07 28.89
C ILE A 642 -5.43 -10.81 28.83
N ARG A 643 -5.81 -9.57 28.53
CA ARG A 643 -7.20 -9.13 28.39
C ARG A 643 -7.38 -8.29 27.16
N ARG A 644 -8.64 -8.09 26.78
CA ARG A 644 -9.05 -7.11 25.80
C ARG A 644 -10.12 -6.19 26.37
N ASP A 645 -9.92 -4.87 26.25
CA ASP A 645 -10.80 -3.86 26.87
C ASP A 645 -12.10 -3.63 26.10
N GLY A 646 -12.21 -4.20 24.91
CA GLY A 646 -13.35 -4.00 24.02
C GLY A 646 -13.55 -5.17 23.09
N GLN A 647 -14.76 -5.17 22.53
CA GLN A 647 -15.28 -6.24 21.70
C GLN A 647 -15.01 -6.01 20.20
N SER A 648 -14.84 -4.76 19.79
CA SER A 648 -14.52 -4.38 18.41
C SER A 648 -13.12 -4.87 17.99
N TYR A 649 -12.95 -5.19 16.71
CA TYR A 649 -11.61 -5.42 16.13
C TYR A 649 -10.67 -4.23 16.38
N ALA A 650 -11.21 -3.01 16.43
CA ALA A 650 -10.44 -1.79 16.67
C ALA A 650 -10.04 -1.58 18.15
N ALA A 651 -10.55 -2.39 19.09
CA ALA A 651 -10.11 -2.35 20.48
C ALA A 651 -8.65 -2.79 20.58
N PRO A 652 -7.85 -2.20 21.51
CA PRO A 652 -6.45 -2.56 21.71
C PRO A 652 -6.22 -4.06 21.73
N ILE A 653 -5.17 -4.54 21.04
CA ILE A 653 -4.78 -5.96 21.04
C ILE A 653 -4.51 -6.41 22.49
N TRP A 654 -3.76 -5.59 23.23
CA TRP A 654 -3.45 -5.79 24.65
C TRP A 654 -4.24 -4.78 25.49
N GLY A 655 -5.34 -5.22 26.07
CA GLY A 655 -6.17 -4.38 26.94
C GLY A 655 -5.45 -3.94 28.22
N SER A 656 -5.99 -2.93 28.90
CA SER A 656 -5.51 -2.31 30.13
C SER A 656 -5.20 -3.30 31.25
N GLY A 657 -5.95 -4.40 31.35
CA GLY A 657 -5.73 -5.48 32.33
C GLY A 657 -4.68 -6.51 31.93
N THR A 658 -4.01 -6.34 30.79
CA THR A 658 -2.89 -7.17 30.34
C THR A 658 -1.61 -6.79 31.09
N THR A 659 -0.80 -7.78 31.44
CA THR A 659 0.51 -7.54 32.07
C THR A 659 1.41 -6.66 31.20
N ASN A 660 2.19 -5.76 31.82
CA ASN A 660 3.14 -4.90 31.11
C ASN A 660 4.21 -5.73 30.35
N ILE A 661 4.44 -6.99 30.75
CA ILE A 661 5.39 -7.92 30.10
C ILE A 661 5.11 -8.08 28.59
N VAL A 662 3.84 -8.02 28.17
CA VAL A 662 3.44 -8.13 26.76
C VAL A 662 2.74 -6.85 26.27
N ARG A 663 2.01 -6.14 27.14
CA ARG A 663 1.25 -4.94 26.74
C ARG A 663 2.13 -3.84 26.18
N ASP A 664 3.28 -3.63 26.81
CA ASP A 664 4.20 -2.53 26.48
C ASP A 664 5.36 -3.02 25.57
N ALA A 665 5.34 -4.32 25.21
CA ALA A 665 6.40 -4.98 24.46
C ALA A 665 6.16 -4.90 22.93
N PRO A 666 7.21 -5.12 22.11
CA PRO A 666 7.09 -5.13 20.66
C PRO A 666 5.99 -6.06 20.14
N THR A 667 5.09 -5.51 19.33
CA THR A 667 3.95 -6.19 18.70
C THR A 667 3.89 -5.82 17.23
N TRP A 668 3.54 -6.78 16.38
CA TRP A 668 3.40 -6.55 14.94
C TRP A 668 2.09 -7.15 14.42
N LEU A 669 1.57 -6.52 13.37
CA LEU A 669 0.50 -7.06 12.52
C LEU A 669 1.02 -7.14 11.08
N ASP A 670 0.98 -8.34 10.49
CA ASP A 670 1.53 -8.60 9.15
C ASP A 670 3.00 -8.14 9.01
N GLY A 671 3.80 -8.35 10.06
CA GLY A 671 5.20 -7.92 10.13
C GLY A 671 5.41 -6.41 10.32
N GLN A 672 4.34 -5.61 10.39
CA GLN A 672 4.41 -4.17 10.62
C GLN A 672 4.29 -3.84 12.10
N PRO A 673 5.20 -3.03 12.67
CA PRO A 673 5.18 -2.70 14.09
C PRO A 673 3.92 -1.90 14.44
N VAL A 674 3.28 -2.27 15.54
CA VAL A 674 2.13 -1.57 16.11
C VAL A 674 2.30 -1.41 17.62
N ASN A 675 1.62 -0.43 18.20
CA ASN A 675 1.50 -0.33 19.65
C ASN A 675 0.27 -1.11 20.11
N GLY A 676 0.45 -2.37 20.52
CA GLY A 676 -0.64 -3.26 20.92
C GLY A 676 -1.50 -2.74 22.09
N ALA A 677 -0.99 -1.80 22.91
CA ALA A 677 -1.75 -1.16 23.99
C ALA A 677 -2.77 -0.11 23.50
N SER A 678 -2.65 0.35 22.25
CA SER A 678 -3.48 1.41 21.68
C SER A 678 -4.07 1.09 20.30
N ASN A 679 -3.44 0.18 19.55
CA ASN A 679 -3.90 -0.28 18.25
C ASN A 679 -4.69 -1.58 18.39
N GLY A 680 -5.79 -1.68 17.66
CA GLY A 680 -6.52 -2.93 17.44
C GLY A 680 -6.11 -3.63 16.14
N PHE A 681 -6.83 -4.71 15.84
CA PHE A 681 -6.80 -5.48 14.60
C PHE A 681 -7.42 -4.73 13.41
N ARG A 682 -7.32 -5.30 12.21
CA ARG A 682 -7.70 -4.64 10.94
C ARG A 682 -8.99 -5.15 10.30
N ALA A 683 -9.74 -6.02 10.98
CA ALA A 683 -10.97 -6.66 10.48
C ALA A 683 -10.75 -7.55 9.24
N THR A 684 -9.64 -8.28 9.20
CA THR A 684 -9.24 -9.15 8.08
C THR A 684 -8.50 -10.38 8.61
N GLU A 685 -8.22 -11.32 7.73
CA GLU A 685 -7.14 -12.29 7.94
C GLU A 685 -5.80 -11.54 8.07
N GLU A 686 -5.09 -11.79 9.17
CA GLU A 686 -3.82 -11.14 9.51
C GLU A 686 -2.97 -12.02 10.44
N LEU A 687 -1.69 -11.70 10.53
CA LEU A 687 -0.74 -12.34 11.44
C LEU A 687 -0.47 -11.42 12.63
N LEU A 688 -0.79 -11.89 13.85
CA LEU A 688 -0.30 -11.29 15.09
C LEU A 688 1.05 -11.92 15.46
N SER A 689 2.08 -11.10 15.66
CA SER A 689 3.32 -11.53 16.28
C SER A 689 3.70 -10.59 17.44
N PHE A 690 4.43 -11.11 18.42
CA PHE A 690 4.91 -10.32 19.55
C PHE A 690 6.17 -10.93 20.16
N GLN A 691 6.96 -10.09 20.83
CA GLN A 691 8.09 -10.49 21.64
C GLN A 691 8.02 -9.80 23.00
N ALA A 692 7.62 -10.53 24.03
CA ALA A 692 7.48 -10.05 25.38
C ALA A 692 8.84 -9.75 26.05
N ASP A 693 8.84 -8.76 26.95
CA ASP A 693 10.03 -8.35 27.72
C ASP A 693 10.48 -9.41 28.73
N GLY A 694 9.59 -10.36 29.04
CA GLY A 694 9.81 -11.48 29.93
C GLY A 694 8.89 -12.65 29.60
N VAL A 695 9.03 -13.74 30.36
CA VAL A 695 8.22 -14.93 30.17
C VAL A 695 6.86 -14.75 30.87
N PHE A 696 5.78 -15.09 30.16
CA PHE A 696 4.45 -15.26 30.74
C PHE A 696 3.89 -16.66 30.40
N GLN A 697 2.76 -17.04 30.98
CA GLN A 697 2.16 -18.36 30.75
C GLN A 697 0.98 -18.28 29.78
N ALA A 698 0.90 -19.24 28.85
CA ALA A 698 -0.25 -19.45 27.99
C ALA A 698 -0.91 -20.81 28.28
N GLY A 699 -2.23 -20.87 28.16
CA GLY A 699 -3.03 -22.07 28.50
C GLY A 699 -4.35 -22.21 27.74
N TYR A 700 -4.88 -21.12 27.16
CA TYR A 700 -6.14 -21.09 26.44
C TYR A 700 -6.05 -20.27 25.15
N PHE A 701 -6.87 -20.67 24.18
CA PHE A 701 -7.11 -20.00 22.90
C PHE A 701 -8.63 -19.94 22.70
N GLY A 702 -9.18 -18.78 22.35
CA GLY A 702 -10.62 -18.51 22.40
C GLY A 702 -11.07 -17.81 23.68
N PHE A 703 -12.24 -17.17 23.61
CA PHE A 703 -12.84 -16.43 24.73
C PHE A 703 -14.05 -17.14 25.36
N PHE A 704 -14.15 -17.04 26.69
CA PHE A 704 -15.11 -17.78 27.53
C PHE A 704 -16.50 -17.14 27.71
N GLY A 705 -16.73 -15.91 27.22
CA GLY A 705 -17.98 -15.17 27.45
C GLY A 705 -18.88 -14.96 26.23
N GLY A 706 -18.86 -15.90 25.27
CA GLY A 706 -19.68 -15.84 24.04
C GLY A 706 -21.17 -16.12 24.22
N ASP A 707 -21.68 -16.16 25.45
CA ASP A 707 -23.03 -16.64 25.80
C ASP A 707 -24.14 -15.64 25.44
N ASN A 708 -23.78 -14.43 24.98
CA ASN A 708 -24.74 -13.42 24.52
C ASN A 708 -24.78 -13.39 22.97
N PRO A 709 -25.89 -13.82 22.33
CA PRO A 709 -26.03 -13.77 20.87
C PRO A 709 -25.98 -12.34 20.29
N ALA A 710 -26.12 -11.30 21.13
CA ALA A 710 -25.99 -9.90 20.74
C ALA A 710 -24.54 -9.37 20.71
N THR A 711 -23.51 -10.18 21.06
CA THR A 711 -22.10 -9.76 21.08
C THR A 711 -21.24 -10.61 20.13
N PRO A 712 -20.88 -10.12 18.93
CA PRO A 712 -20.46 -10.96 17.81
C PRO A 712 -18.95 -11.25 17.72
N ASN A 713 -18.19 -11.30 18.82
CA ASN A 713 -16.72 -11.31 18.74
C ASN A 713 -16.12 -12.72 18.69
N ARG A 714 -16.26 -13.34 17.54
CA ARG A 714 -15.84 -14.72 17.29
C ARG A 714 -14.52 -14.67 16.55
N GLU A 715 -13.46 -15.28 17.07
CA GLU A 715 -12.20 -15.37 16.35
C GLU A 715 -12.18 -16.61 15.46
N ARG A 716 -11.44 -16.54 14.35
CA ARG A 716 -10.93 -17.74 13.70
C ARG A 716 -9.43 -17.72 13.83
N LEU A 717 -8.86 -18.85 14.26
CA LEU A 717 -7.42 -19.00 14.42
C LEU A 717 -6.89 -19.99 13.38
N GLY A 718 -5.79 -19.63 12.74
CA GLY A 718 -5.02 -20.49 11.86
C GLY A 718 -3.88 -21.16 12.63
N GLU A 719 -2.68 -21.10 12.07
CA GLU A 719 -1.47 -21.64 12.68
C GLU A 719 -0.98 -20.78 13.86
N ILE A 720 -0.54 -21.46 14.92
CA ILE A 720 -0.07 -20.88 16.18
C ILE A 720 1.33 -21.43 16.47
N ILE A 721 2.30 -20.56 16.72
CA ILE A 721 3.68 -20.94 17.06
C ILE A 721 4.13 -20.13 18.28
N LEU A 722 4.61 -20.81 19.32
CA LEU A 722 5.04 -20.19 20.58
C LEU A 722 6.46 -20.61 20.95
N PHE A 723 7.20 -19.67 21.53
CA PHE A 723 8.58 -19.86 22.01
C PHE A 723 8.71 -19.37 23.44
N GLU A 724 9.46 -20.08 24.28
CA GLU A 724 9.83 -19.64 25.63
C GLU A 724 11.01 -18.65 25.64
N SER A 725 11.73 -18.55 24.51
CA SER A 725 12.84 -17.64 24.29
C SER A 725 12.43 -16.44 23.43
N ALA A 726 13.20 -15.35 23.54
CA ALA A 726 13.19 -14.31 22.53
C ALA A 726 13.86 -14.84 21.26
N LEU A 727 13.36 -14.44 20.10
CA LEU A 727 13.97 -14.76 18.80
C LEU A 727 14.88 -13.61 18.37
N ASP A 728 15.84 -13.91 17.50
CA ASP A 728 16.53 -12.85 16.77
C ASP A 728 15.64 -12.30 15.64
N ASP A 729 16.01 -11.12 15.14
CA ASP A 729 15.21 -10.42 14.12
C ASP A 729 15.07 -11.22 12.82
N ALA A 730 16.06 -12.05 12.48
CA ALA A 730 16.06 -12.86 11.26
C ALA A 730 15.08 -14.04 11.37
N ALA A 731 15.17 -14.83 12.43
CA ALA A 731 14.24 -15.93 12.68
C ALA A 731 12.80 -15.43 12.85
N HIS A 732 12.61 -14.29 13.54
CA HIS A 732 11.30 -13.66 13.65
C HIS A 732 10.75 -13.28 12.27
N ALA A 733 11.56 -12.61 11.44
CA ALA A 733 11.18 -12.20 10.09
C ALA A 733 10.85 -13.39 9.17
N ASP A 734 11.64 -14.47 9.23
CA ASP A 734 11.43 -15.68 8.42
C ASP A 734 10.11 -16.38 8.78
N ILE A 735 9.78 -16.48 10.07
CA ILE A 735 8.51 -17.09 10.53
C ILE A 735 7.32 -16.23 10.09
N GLU A 736 7.43 -14.91 10.20
CA GLU A 736 6.41 -13.99 9.68
C GLU A 736 6.23 -14.16 8.17
N ALA A 737 7.32 -14.20 7.41
CA ALA A 737 7.28 -14.39 5.97
C ALA A 737 6.65 -15.74 5.58
N TYR A 738 7.00 -16.84 6.26
CA TYR A 738 6.37 -18.15 6.07
C TYR A 738 4.85 -18.10 6.32
N LEU A 739 4.42 -17.60 7.49
CA LEU A 739 3.01 -17.61 7.87
C LEU A 739 2.17 -16.67 7.00
N MET A 740 2.67 -15.47 6.69
CA MET A 740 1.99 -14.53 5.79
C MET A 740 1.83 -15.11 4.38
N SER A 741 2.86 -15.80 3.90
CA SER A 741 2.88 -16.39 2.56
C SER A 741 1.92 -17.59 2.43
N LYS A 742 1.85 -18.42 3.47
CA LYS A 742 0.93 -19.57 3.55
C LYS A 742 -0.52 -19.14 3.76
N TRP A 743 -0.78 -18.26 4.72
CA TRP A 743 -2.15 -18.00 5.18
C TRP A 743 -2.80 -16.77 4.55
N LEU A 744 -2.01 -15.75 4.18
CA LEU A 744 -2.54 -14.44 3.75
C LEU A 744 -2.26 -14.15 2.27
N GLY A 745 -1.39 -14.92 1.62
CA GLY A 745 -0.98 -14.67 0.23
C GLY A 745 -0.10 -13.43 0.11
N LYS A 746 0.56 -13.04 1.20
CA LYS A 746 1.39 -11.84 1.27
C LYS A 746 2.85 -12.21 1.49
N ALA A 747 3.75 -11.42 0.92
CA ALA A 747 5.14 -11.36 1.36
C ALA A 747 5.30 -10.28 2.42
N ARG A 748 6.07 -10.61 3.46
CA ARG A 748 6.58 -9.65 4.45
C ARG A 748 7.56 -8.69 3.79
N ASP A 749 7.65 -7.45 4.27
CA ASP A 749 8.72 -6.52 3.88
C ASP A 749 10.10 -7.18 4.00
N GLY A 750 10.92 -6.99 2.97
CA GLY A 750 12.21 -7.68 2.82
C GLY A 750 12.13 -9.02 2.06
N TYR A 751 10.94 -9.50 1.73
CA TYR A 751 10.71 -10.69 0.93
C TYR A 751 9.85 -10.36 -0.30
N MET A 752 9.99 -11.15 -1.36
CA MET A 752 9.08 -11.10 -2.51
C MET A 752 9.05 -12.42 -3.26
N ASP A 753 7.95 -12.70 -3.95
CA ASP A 753 7.87 -13.86 -4.84
C ASP A 753 6.93 -13.59 -6.01
N PHE A 754 7.52 -13.43 -7.20
CA PHE A 754 6.82 -13.25 -8.47
C PHE A 754 7.01 -14.47 -9.39
N SER A 755 7.63 -15.55 -8.91
CA SER A 755 7.88 -16.75 -9.70
C SER A 755 6.59 -17.45 -10.15
N GLY A 756 5.49 -17.23 -9.40
CA GLY A 756 4.16 -17.70 -9.77
C GLY A 756 3.39 -16.79 -10.72
N ALA A 757 3.89 -15.59 -11.05
CA ALA A 757 3.23 -14.67 -11.98
C ALA A 757 3.54 -15.02 -13.44
N SER A 758 2.73 -14.49 -14.36
CA SER A 758 2.97 -14.51 -15.80
C SER A 758 3.06 -13.10 -16.37
N VAL A 759 4.03 -12.84 -17.24
CA VAL A 759 4.19 -11.56 -17.95
C VAL A 759 3.81 -11.70 -19.42
N ASP A 760 3.09 -10.71 -19.94
CA ASP A 760 2.69 -10.62 -21.36
C ASP A 760 2.86 -9.19 -21.90
N GLY A 761 2.76 -9.04 -23.23
CA GLY A 761 2.82 -7.78 -23.94
C GLY A 761 4.23 -7.40 -24.43
N ASN A 762 4.51 -6.10 -24.45
CA ASN A 762 5.80 -5.54 -24.87
C ASN A 762 6.39 -4.65 -23.75
N GLY A 763 7.72 -4.53 -23.68
CA GLY A 763 8.39 -3.82 -22.59
C GLY A 763 9.65 -4.53 -22.13
N THR A 764 10.20 -4.12 -20.98
CA THR A 764 11.39 -4.74 -20.39
C THR A 764 11.05 -5.40 -19.04
N VAL A 765 11.51 -6.62 -18.80
CA VAL A 765 11.57 -7.24 -17.47
C VAL A 765 13.03 -7.29 -17.04
N ALA A 766 13.39 -6.57 -15.99
CA ALA A 766 14.75 -6.53 -15.45
C ALA A 766 14.82 -7.30 -14.12
N ALA A 767 15.78 -8.20 -13.99
CA ALA A 767 16.06 -8.94 -12.76
C ALA A 767 17.57 -9.17 -12.60
N THR A 768 18.03 -9.45 -11.38
CA THR A 768 19.44 -9.81 -11.16
C THR A 768 19.74 -11.20 -11.72
N THR A 769 18.95 -12.19 -11.31
CA THR A 769 19.17 -13.62 -11.57
C THR A 769 17.93 -14.29 -12.18
N PRO A 770 18.09 -15.40 -12.93
CA PRO A 770 16.98 -16.05 -13.63
C PRO A 770 15.99 -16.77 -12.70
N ASP A 771 16.39 -17.21 -11.51
CA ASP A 771 15.53 -17.91 -10.53
C ASP A 771 14.42 -17.01 -9.95
N ARG A 772 14.54 -15.70 -10.13
CA ARG A 772 13.54 -14.70 -9.69
C ARG A 772 12.56 -14.30 -10.78
N LEU A 773 12.77 -14.76 -12.02
CA LEU A 773 11.92 -14.36 -13.13
C LEU A 773 10.50 -14.93 -12.98
N PRO A 774 9.46 -14.14 -13.33
CA PRO A 774 8.12 -14.67 -13.57
C PRO A 774 8.12 -15.55 -14.82
N ALA A 775 7.03 -16.30 -15.01
CA ALA A 775 6.76 -16.97 -16.28
C ALA A 775 6.42 -15.94 -17.37
N PHE A 776 6.53 -16.33 -18.65
CA PHE A 776 6.20 -15.48 -19.79
C PHE A 776 5.13 -16.15 -20.66
N ALA A 777 4.12 -15.37 -21.06
CA ALA A 777 3.13 -15.81 -22.05
C ALA A 777 3.79 -16.00 -23.42
N GLU A 778 3.27 -16.93 -24.24
CA GLU A 778 3.78 -17.18 -25.60
C GLU A 778 3.74 -15.92 -26.49
N THR A 779 2.82 -14.99 -26.20
CA THR A 779 2.64 -13.71 -26.89
C THR A 779 3.59 -12.61 -26.41
N PHE A 780 4.40 -12.86 -25.38
CA PHE A 780 5.37 -11.89 -24.88
C PHE A 780 6.41 -11.59 -25.96
N SER A 781 6.56 -10.31 -26.29
CA SER A 781 7.46 -9.83 -27.35
C SER A 781 8.48 -8.79 -26.86
N GLY A 782 8.58 -8.62 -25.54
CA GLY A 782 9.49 -7.68 -24.89
C GLY A 782 10.92 -8.19 -24.74
N THR A 783 11.69 -7.49 -23.91
CA THR A 783 13.08 -7.82 -23.55
C THR A 783 13.14 -8.25 -22.09
N VAL A 784 13.88 -9.31 -21.80
CA VAL A 784 14.29 -9.69 -20.44
C VAL A 784 15.75 -9.29 -20.28
N THR A 785 16.07 -8.51 -19.25
CA THR A 785 17.43 -8.06 -18.96
C THR A 785 17.89 -8.68 -17.64
N LEU A 786 18.98 -9.45 -17.69
CA LEU A 786 19.62 -10.04 -16.53
C LEU A 786 20.97 -9.37 -16.28
N SER A 787 21.21 -8.90 -15.05
CA SER A 787 22.45 -8.21 -14.69
C SER A 787 23.53 -9.11 -14.09
N THR A 788 23.21 -10.38 -13.79
CA THR A 788 24.21 -11.36 -13.32
C THR A 788 25.26 -11.66 -14.40
N ASP A 789 26.49 -11.87 -13.96
CA ASP A 789 27.60 -12.40 -14.76
C ASP A 789 27.77 -13.92 -14.59
N THR A 790 26.90 -14.56 -13.81
CA THR A 790 26.96 -15.98 -13.48
C THR A 790 25.59 -16.65 -13.65
N PHE A 791 25.57 -17.81 -14.31
CA PHE A 791 24.37 -18.66 -14.45
C PHE A 791 24.62 -20.05 -13.90
N ASP A 792 23.89 -20.42 -12.85
CA ASP A 792 23.93 -21.77 -12.30
C ASP A 792 22.80 -22.62 -12.89
N LEU A 793 23.16 -23.68 -13.61
CA LEU A 793 22.23 -24.59 -14.27
C LEU A 793 22.55 -26.04 -13.90
N THR A 794 21.52 -26.84 -13.69
CA THR A 794 21.63 -28.28 -13.47
C THR A 794 21.04 -29.02 -14.66
N LEU A 795 21.80 -29.94 -15.26
CA LEU A 795 21.36 -30.78 -16.35
C LEU A 795 21.29 -32.23 -15.87
N GLY A 796 20.09 -32.82 -15.93
CA GLY A 796 19.82 -34.18 -15.48
C GLY A 796 18.85 -34.90 -16.40
N THR A 797 18.16 -35.92 -15.89
CA THR A 797 17.10 -36.63 -16.60
C THR A 797 15.82 -36.69 -15.79
N ASN A 798 14.66 -36.56 -16.43
CA ASN A 798 13.37 -36.84 -15.81
C ASN A 798 13.15 -38.36 -15.60
N ALA A 799 12.01 -38.73 -15.00
CA ALA A 799 11.65 -40.13 -14.77
C ALA A 799 11.51 -40.98 -16.06
N LEU A 800 11.42 -40.33 -17.23
CA LEU A 800 11.38 -40.97 -18.54
C LEU A 800 12.77 -41.06 -19.20
N GLY A 801 13.84 -40.65 -18.51
CA GLY A 801 15.20 -40.64 -19.03
C GLY A 801 15.49 -39.50 -20.02
N GLN A 802 14.58 -38.53 -20.18
CA GLN A 802 14.77 -37.38 -21.06
C GLN A 802 15.57 -36.30 -20.35
N ALA A 803 16.47 -35.64 -21.06
CA ALA A 803 17.28 -34.58 -20.47
C ALA A 803 16.43 -33.37 -20.05
N THR A 804 16.71 -32.84 -18.86
CA THR A 804 16.01 -31.68 -18.29
C THR A 804 17.00 -30.72 -17.67
N VAL A 805 16.78 -29.42 -17.90
CA VAL A 805 17.57 -28.33 -17.29
C VAL A 805 16.77 -27.69 -16.15
N SER A 806 17.47 -27.31 -15.08
CA SER A 806 16.90 -26.59 -13.94
C SER A 806 17.84 -25.44 -13.52
N PRO A 807 17.34 -24.20 -13.38
CA PRO A 807 15.99 -23.77 -13.73
C PRO A 807 15.74 -23.85 -15.25
N SER A 808 14.48 -24.02 -15.65
CA SER A 808 14.07 -23.95 -17.07
C SER A 808 13.88 -22.50 -17.47
N LEU A 809 14.63 -22.02 -18.47
CA LEU A 809 14.54 -20.66 -18.96
C LEU A 809 14.07 -20.64 -20.43
N ALA A 810 12.79 -20.31 -20.63
CA ALA A 810 12.15 -20.16 -21.93
C ALA A 810 11.52 -18.77 -22.02
N ILE A 811 12.07 -17.91 -22.89
CA ILE A 811 11.68 -16.49 -23.00
C ILE A 811 11.22 -16.22 -24.44
N PRO A 812 9.90 -16.11 -24.72
CA PRO A 812 9.42 -15.88 -26.08
C PRO A 812 9.99 -14.61 -26.75
N GLY A 813 10.35 -13.60 -25.94
CA GLY A 813 10.97 -12.35 -26.37
C GLY A 813 12.50 -12.36 -26.47
N THR A 814 13.11 -11.19 -26.35
CA THR A 814 14.57 -11.00 -26.42
C THR A 814 15.21 -11.18 -25.05
N LEU A 815 16.36 -11.85 -24.95
CA LEU A 815 17.16 -11.94 -23.73
C LEU A 815 18.44 -11.10 -23.84
N ALA A 816 18.61 -10.15 -22.92
CA ALA A 816 19.81 -9.34 -22.74
C ALA A 816 20.56 -9.77 -21.47
N VAL A 817 21.86 -10.02 -21.60
CA VAL A 817 22.77 -10.45 -20.52
C VAL A 817 24.01 -9.56 -20.46
N ALA A 818 24.81 -9.71 -19.41
CA ALA A 818 26.11 -9.06 -19.31
C ALA A 818 27.03 -9.45 -20.49
N ALA A 819 27.96 -8.55 -20.85
CA ALA A 819 28.85 -8.74 -22.01
C ALA A 819 29.77 -9.97 -21.89
N GLY A 820 30.05 -10.43 -20.67
CA GLY A 820 30.82 -11.65 -20.40
C GLY A 820 30.46 -12.20 -19.02
N GLY A 821 30.75 -13.48 -18.80
CA GLY A 821 30.35 -14.18 -17.59
C GLY A 821 30.72 -15.67 -17.57
N THR A 822 30.15 -16.41 -16.62
CA THR A 822 30.35 -17.86 -16.47
C THR A 822 29.02 -18.60 -16.38
N VAL A 823 28.85 -19.66 -17.16
CA VAL A 823 27.79 -20.66 -16.97
C VAL A 823 28.36 -21.80 -16.14
N ASN A 824 27.85 -22.00 -14.93
CA ASN A 824 28.16 -23.15 -14.08
C ASN A 824 27.13 -24.25 -14.36
N LEU A 825 27.55 -25.31 -15.04
CA LEU A 825 26.70 -26.44 -15.41
C LEU A 825 26.98 -27.66 -14.53
N THR A 826 26.05 -27.99 -13.65
CA THR A 826 26.11 -29.18 -12.80
C THR A 826 25.38 -30.34 -13.46
N PHE A 827 26.06 -31.47 -13.66
CA PHE A 827 25.44 -32.68 -14.19
C PHE A 827 24.89 -33.52 -13.04
N ALA A 828 23.56 -33.65 -12.97
CA ALA A 828 22.89 -34.54 -12.01
C ALA A 828 22.82 -35.99 -12.50
N ALA A 829 23.14 -36.23 -13.77
CA ALA A 829 23.29 -37.56 -14.36
C ALA A 829 24.27 -37.51 -15.53
N ARG A 830 24.96 -38.62 -15.79
CA ARG A 830 25.88 -38.74 -16.93
C ARG A 830 25.11 -38.89 -18.24
N LEU A 831 25.02 -37.81 -19.01
CA LEU A 831 24.30 -37.75 -20.28
C LEU A 831 25.14 -38.23 -21.48
N PRO A 832 24.52 -38.81 -22.53
CA PRO A 832 25.22 -39.20 -23.75
C PRO A 832 25.70 -37.99 -24.57
N ALA A 833 26.49 -38.26 -25.61
CA ALA A 833 26.89 -37.22 -26.56
C ALA A 833 25.66 -36.64 -27.27
N GLY A 834 25.61 -35.31 -27.41
CA GLY A 834 24.43 -34.63 -27.92
C GLY A 834 24.48 -33.12 -27.73
N LEU A 835 23.39 -32.46 -28.15
CA LEU A 835 23.16 -31.04 -27.95
C LEU A 835 21.98 -30.85 -27.01
N TYR A 836 22.20 -30.19 -25.89
CA TYR A 836 21.22 -30.04 -24.81
C TYR A 836 20.88 -28.56 -24.64
N PRO A 837 19.65 -28.13 -24.98
CA PRO A 837 19.21 -26.75 -24.74
C PRO A 837 19.29 -26.41 -23.25
N LEU A 838 19.94 -25.30 -22.94
CA LEU A 838 20.06 -24.75 -21.59
C LEU A 838 19.11 -23.58 -21.40
N ILE A 839 19.09 -22.67 -22.38
CA ILE A 839 18.23 -21.48 -22.40
C ILE A 839 17.63 -21.38 -23.80
N THR A 840 16.34 -21.08 -23.85
CA THR A 840 15.62 -20.79 -25.10
C THR A 840 15.03 -19.39 -25.03
N CYS A 841 15.18 -18.62 -26.11
CA CYS A 841 14.61 -17.30 -26.25
C CYS A 841 14.23 -16.99 -27.70
N GLY A 842 13.43 -15.94 -27.94
CA GLY A 842 13.14 -15.46 -29.29
C GLY A 842 14.38 -14.93 -30.00
N ALA A 843 15.24 -14.21 -29.28
CA ALA A 843 16.55 -13.75 -29.74
C ALA A 843 17.44 -13.35 -28.55
N PHE A 844 18.77 -13.38 -28.74
CA PHE A 844 19.71 -12.70 -27.83
C PHE A 844 19.92 -11.24 -28.24
N ALA A 845 19.99 -10.33 -27.28
CA ALA A 845 20.42 -8.95 -27.53
C ALA A 845 21.95 -8.88 -27.64
N GLY A 846 22.44 -8.12 -28.61
CA GLY A 846 23.88 -7.98 -28.85
C GLY A 846 24.54 -9.34 -29.16
N GLU A 847 25.72 -9.58 -28.57
CA GLU A 847 26.49 -10.82 -28.76
C GLU A 847 26.01 -11.98 -27.86
N GLY A 848 25.10 -11.73 -26.90
CA GLY A 848 24.61 -12.74 -25.97
C GLY A 848 25.72 -13.36 -25.12
N PHE A 849 25.93 -14.67 -25.28
CA PHE A 849 26.89 -15.50 -24.55
C PHE A 849 28.22 -15.73 -25.29
N ALA A 850 28.54 -14.94 -26.32
CA ALA A 850 29.75 -15.15 -27.14
C ALA A 850 31.06 -15.14 -26.33
N ASP A 851 31.17 -14.23 -25.35
CA ASP A 851 32.36 -14.09 -24.49
C ASP A 851 32.19 -14.76 -23.11
N TRP A 852 31.21 -15.66 -22.97
CA TRP A 852 30.96 -16.38 -21.72
C TRP A 852 31.76 -17.69 -21.64
N THR A 853 32.19 -18.01 -20.42
CA THR A 853 32.92 -19.25 -20.12
C THR A 853 32.00 -20.33 -19.55
N LEU A 854 32.43 -21.59 -19.62
CA LEU A 854 31.70 -22.74 -19.07
C LEU A 854 32.53 -23.41 -17.97
N ALA A 855 31.93 -23.55 -16.78
CA ALA A 855 32.43 -24.40 -15.72
C ALA A 855 31.49 -25.61 -15.56
N VAL A 856 32.05 -26.83 -15.44
CA VAL A 856 31.25 -28.06 -15.30
C VAL A 856 31.55 -28.77 -13.99
N SER A 857 30.53 -29.35 -13.36
CA SER A 857 30.67 -30.14 -12.13
C SER A 857 29.66 -31.30 -12.08
N GLY A 858 29.74 -32.15 -11.05
CA GLY A 858 28.85 -33.30 -10.86
C GLY A 858 29.23 -34.53 -11.71
N ASP A 859 28.24 -35.24 -12.24
CA ASP A 859 28.39 -36.44 -13.07
C ASP A 859 28.80 -36.11 -14.52
N VAL A 860 29.91 -35.39 -14.66
CA VAL A 860 30.37 -34.87 -15.95
C VAL A 860 30.54 -36.01 -16.98
N PRO A 861 30.00 -35.86 -18.20
CA PRO A 861 30.22 -36.79 -19.32
C PRO A 861 31.70 -36.95 -19.69
N VAL A 862 32.03 -38.06 -20.36
CA VAL A 862 33.43 -38.39 -20.73
C VAL A 862 33.93 -37.56 -21.94
N GLY A 863 33.03 -37.01 -22.74
CA GLY A 863 33.39 -36.15 -23.88
C GLY A 863 33.50 -34.68 -23.50
N ASP A 864 34.20 -33.90 -24.33
CA ASP A 864 34.34 -32.45 -24.14
C ASP A 864 32.97 -31.77 -24.12
N VAL A 865 32.76 -30.90 -23.12
CA VAL A 865 31.54 -30.10 -22.97
C VAL A 865 31.85 -28.65 -23.34
N THR A 866 31.06 -28.08 -24.26
CA THR A 866 31.23 -26.70 -24.75
C THR A 866 29.90 -25.98 -24.83
N LEU A 867 29.89 -24.65 -24.67
CA LEU A 867 28.72 -23.82 -24.94
C LEU A 867 28.59 -23.56 -26.44
N VAL A 868 27.37 -23.65 -26.94
CA VAL A 868 27.02 -23.32 -28.33
C VAL A 868 25.81 -22.40 -28.32
N GLN A 869 25.98 -21.20 -28.86
CA GLN A 869 24.89 -20.26 -29.11
C GLN A 869 24.39 -20.38 -30.55
N SER A 870 23.07 -20.39 -30.71
CA SER A 870 22.35 -20.20 -31.97
C SER A 870 21.37 -19.03 -31.81
N ALA A 871 20.68 -18.62 -32.88
CA ALA A 871 19.89 -17.36 -32.92
C ALA A 871 18.96 -17.12 -31.71
N GLY A 872 18.41 -18.18 -31.10
CA GLY A 872 17.56 -18.10 -29.91
C GLY A 872 17.82 -19.18 -28.87
N THR A 873 18.92 -19.95 -28.96
CA THR A 873 19.16 -21.06 -28.03
C THR A 873 20.62 -21.10 -27.60
N LEU A 874 20.85 -21.13 -26.28
CA LEU A 874 22.12 -21.51 -25.69
C LEU A 874 22.05 -22.99 -25.34
N SER A 875 23.04 -23.78 -25.76
CA SER A 875 23.08 -25.23 -25.53
C SER A 875 24.43 -25.68 -24.99
N ALA A 876 24.43 -26.77 -24.22
CA ALA A 876 25.63 -27.53 -23.92
C ALA A 876 25.81 -28.60 -25.00
N ARG A 877 26.96 -28.61 -25.67
CA ARG A 877 27.35 -29.66 -26.60
C ARG A 877 28.29 -30.62 -25.89
N ILE A 878 27.91 -31.90 -25.83
CA ILE A 878 28.75 -33.00 -25.37
C ILE A 878 29.30 -33.72 -26.60
N ALA A 879 30.63 -33.71 -26.78
CA ALA A 879 31.27 -34.39 -27.89
C ALA A 879 31.20 -35.92 -27.76
N SER A 880 31.10 -36.62 -28.89
CA SER A 880 31.31 -38.07 -28.91
C SER A 880 32.80 -38.35 -28.68
N VAL A 881 33.11 -39.21 -27.73
CA VAL A 881 34.43 -39.83 -27.65
C VAL A 881 34.52 -40.75 -28.88
N GLY A 882 35.48 -40.52 -29.78
CA GLY A 882 35.58 -41.28 -31.03
C GLY A 882 35.62 -42.80 -30.81
N THR A 883 35.17 -43.56 -31.81
CA THR A 883 35.22 -45.03 -31.78
C THR A 883 36.68 -45.50 -31.76
N LEU A 884 37.13 -46.12 -30.67
CA LEU A 884 38.36 -46.93 -30.67
C LEU A 884 38.09 -48.21 -31.45
N LEU A 885 38.47 -48.22 -32.73
CA LEU A 885 38.55 -49.46 -33.52
C LEU A 885 39.78 -50.25 -33.05
N PHE A 886 39.58 -51.29 -32.24
CA PHE A 886 40.59 -52.32 -32.06
C PHE A 886 40.71 -53.13 -33.36
N LEU A 887 41.73 -52.83 -34.15
CA LEU A 887 42.18 -53.74 -35.21
C LEU A 887 42.86 -54.94 -34.53
N GLN A 888 42.25 -56.12 -34.68
CA GLN A 888 42.84 -57.41 -34.28
C GLN A 888 43.91 -57.86 -35.25
#